data_AF-L5M7C1-F1
#
_entry.id   AF-L5M7C1-F1
#
_cell.length_a   1.000
_cell.length_b   1.000
_cell.length_c   1.000
_cell.angle_alpha   90.00
_cell.angle_beta   90.00
_cell.angle_gamma   90.00
#
_symmetry.space_group_name_H-M   'P 1'
#
loop_
_entity.id
_entity.type
_entity.pdbx_description
1 polymer ?
#
loop_
_entity_poly.entity_id
_entity_poly.type
_entity_poly.pdbx_seq_one_letter_code
_entity_poly.pdbx_strand_id
1 'polypeptide(L)'
;VKPGCAAESPGNEWICFRTDESNVRYRETMSTGGLQRSVILSTFLLLRAVTGFSGDGRAIWSKSPNYSPVNESQLFLYDTFPKNFFWGVGTGAFQVEGNWKADGRGPSIWDHFTQTHLKNVSSVNSSSDSYIFLEKDLSALDFIGVSFYQFSISWPRLFPDGIAAVANAKGLQYYNSLLDALVLRNIEPIVTLYHWDLPLALQEKYGGWENEVLIDIFNDYATYCFQTFGDRVKYWITIHNPYLVAWHGYGTGMHAPGEKGNLAAVYAVGHNLIKAHSKVWHNYNINFRPHQKGWLSITLGSHWIEPNRPENTVDVLKCQQSMVSVLGWFANPIHGDGDYPELMKKQLLSILPLFSEAEKEEVRGTADFFAFSFGPNNFKPQGTMAKMGQNVSLNLREVLNWIKLEYGHPRILITENGWFTDSHVKTEDTTAIYIMKNFLNQVLQAIRFDEIRVFGYTAWSLLDGFEWQDGYTTRRGLFYVDFNSKQKERKPKSSAHYYKQIIRENGFPLKESTSDVRGKFPCDFSWGVTESVLKPELVASSPQFTDPHLYVWNVTGNRLLHQVGGVKLKTRPGQCTDFVSIKRQVEMLARMKVTYYRFALDWPSVLPTGNLSTVNRQALRYYRCVVSEGLKLNISPMVTLYYPTHTQLGLPTPLQQSGGWLNPSTAKAFQDYSGLCFQELGDLVKLWITINEPNRLSDIYNRTGNDTYRAAHNLLIAHALAWHLYDQQYRPAQRGLVSLSLHSDWAEPANPYAESHWQAAERFLQFEIAWFAEPLFKTGDYPLAMREYIAFKNRQGLSRSTLPQFTEEERRLVKGAADFYALNHFTTRFVMHSRQNGSHYDTDRDVQFLQDITCLSSPSHLAVLPWGQRKVLSWIRRNYGDLDVYITANGIDDPALENDELRKYYLEKYIQEARKGGVLLSQKLGSQLASAVAVVGASVAALRHSEPSGREQQTGGQ
;
A
#
# COMPACT_ATOMS: atom_id res chain seq x y z
N VAL A 1 -13.98 -39.08 -42.85
CA VAL A 1 -13.51 -39.42 -44.21
C VAL A 1 -12.87 -38.13 -44.75
N LYS A 2 -11.54 -37.86 -44.65
CA LYS A 2 -10.34 -38.47 -45.30
C LYS A 2 -10.48 -38.56 -46.83
N PRO A 3 -9.42 -38.37 -47.66
CA PRO A 3 -7.95 -38.26 -47.41
C PRO A 3 -7.36 -36.89 -47.87
N GLY A 4 -6.04 -36.59 -47.97
CA GLY A 4 -4.77 -37.28 -47.61
C GLY A 4 -3.67 -37.11 -48.70
N CYS A 5 -2.38 -37.28 -48.31
CA CYS A 5 -1.10 -37.24 -49.10
C CYS A 5 -0.32 -35.89 -49.10
N ALA A 6 1.02 -35.83 -48.98
CA ALA A 6 2.07 -36.88 -48.92
C ALA A 6 3.35 -36.48 -48.11
N ALA A 7 4.13 -37.52 -47.67
CA ALA A 7 5.61 -37.66 -47.57
C ALA A 7 6.49 -36.64 -46.77
N GLU A 8 7.62 -36.98 -46.12
CA GLU A 8 8.45 -38.21 -46.03
C GLU A 8 9.28 -38.28 -44.68
N SER A 9 10.07 -39.35 -44.46
CA SER A 9 10.76 -39.76 -43.18
C SER A 9 12.19 -39.16 -42.99
N PRO A 10 13.08 -39.59 -42.03
CA PRO A 10 12.98 -40.39 -40.77
C PRO A 10 13.47 -39.57 -39.53
N GLY A 11 13.85 -40.06 -38.33
CA GLY A 11 14.03 -41.40 -37.71
C GLY A 11 14.35 -41.32 -36.19
N ASN A 12 14.77 -42.43 -35.55
CA ASN A 12 15.10 -42.58 -34.11
C ASN A 12 16.59 -42.92 -33.84
N GLU A 13 17.10 -42.60 -32.63
CA GLU A 13 17.84 -43.58 -31.83
C GLU A 13 17.78 -43.29 -30.30
N TRP A 14 17.77 -44.34 -29.48
CA TRP A 14 17.80 -44.32 -28.00
C TRP A 14 18.92 -45.26 -27.54
N ILE A 15 19.71 -44.90 -26.52
CA ILE A 15 20.69 -45.81 -25.91
C ILE A 15 20.64 -45.74 -24.38
N CYS A 16 20.34 -46.89 -23.76
CA CYS A 16 20.66 -47.24 -22.37
C CYS A 16 21.69 -48.39 -22.39
N PHE A 17 22.70 -48.37 -21.52
CA PHE A 17 23.37 -49.54 -20.91
C PHE A 17 24.35 -48.99 -19.85
N ARG A 18 24.87 -49.71 -18.84
CA ARG A 18 24.46 -50.76 -17.88
C ARG A 18 25.73 -51.00 -17.03
N THR A 19 25.60 -51.61 -15.86
CA THR A 19 26.67 -51.93 -14.89
C THR A 19 27.72 -52.94 -15.40
N ASP A 20 28.94 -52.91 -14.84
CA ASP A 20 29.57 -54.12 -14.27
C ASP A 20 30.78 -53.85 -13.35
N GLU A 21 31.22 -54.89 -12.63
CA GLU A 21 32.09 -54.84 -11.45
C GLU A 21 33.59 -55.18 -11.69
N SER A 22 34.37 -54.98 -10.61
CA SER A 22 35.47 -55.85 -10.12
C SER A 22 36.94 -55.56 -10.50
N ASN A 23 37.70 -55.23 -9.44
CA ASN A 23 39.02 -55.75 -9.01
C ASN A 23 39.96 -54.62 -8.52
N VAL A 24 40.84 -54.75 -7.52
CA VAL A 24 40.98 -55.58 -6.31
C VAL A 24 42.21 -54.99 -5.57
N ARG A 25 42.15 -54.79 -4.25
CA ARG A 25 43.27 -54.64 -3.28
C ARG A 25 44.53 -53.82 -3.67
N TYR A 26 44.83 -52.80 -2.86
CA TYR A 26 46.01 -52.88 -1.97
C TYR A 26 45.61 -52.43 -0.56
N ARG A 27 46.33 -52.92 0.46
CA ARG A 27 45.98 -52.77 1.88
C ARG A 27 47.22 -52.27 2.62
N GLU A 28 47.17 -51.07 3.18
CA GLU A 28 48.16 -50.62 4.16
C GLU A 28 47.56 -49.62 5.15
N THR A 29 48.20 -49.47 6.31
CA THR A 29 47.53 -49.18 7.59
C THR A 29 47.73 -47.77 8.13
N MET A 30 46.63 -47.20 8.62
CA MET A 30 46.49 -46.20 9.70
C MET A 30 47.54 -45.08 9.87
N SER A 31 47.05 -43.83 9.84
CA SER A 31 47.49 -42.80 10.78
C SER A 31 46.30 -42.23 11.55
N THR A 32 46.28 -42.43 12.86
CA THR A 32 45.22 -42.00 13.78
C THR A 32 45.33 -40.51 14.12
N GLY A 33 45.11 -39.64 13.12
CA GLY A 33 45.11 -38.18 13.30
C GLY A 33 43.95 -37.43 12.64
N GLY A 34 43.32 -37.98 11.60
CA GLY A 34 42.26 -37.31 10.84
C GLY A 34 40.86 -37.39 11.47
N LEU A 35 40.55 -38.48 12.19
CA LEU A 35 39.17 -38.79 12.60
C LEU A 35 38.62 -37.82 13.68
N GLN A 36 39.45 -37.38 14.63
CA GLN A 36 39.01 -36.41 15.65
C GLN A 36 38.70 -35.03 15.05
N ARG A 37 39.47 -34.54 14.07
CA ARG A 37 39.16 -33.25 13.44
C ARG A 37 37.92 -33.31 12.56
N SER A 38 37.69 -34.39 11.82
CA SER A 38 36.49 -34.51 10.98
C SER A 38 35.21 -34.63 11.83
N VAL A 39 35.24 -35.42 12.91
CA VAL A 39 34.06 -35.55 13.79
C VAL A 39 33.75 -34.22 14.49
N ILE A 40 34.76 -33.49 14.97
CA ILE A 40 34.57 -32.16 15.59
C ILE A 40 34.05 -31.12 14.58
N LEU A 41 34.55 -31.12 13.33
CA LEU A 41 34.06 -30.16 12.32
C LEU A 41 32.63 -30.48 11.89
N SER A 42 32.29 -31.76 11.73
CA SER A 42 30.92 -32.19 11.40
C SER A 42 29.95 -31.96 12.55
N THR A 43 30.33 -32.15 13.82
CA THR A 43 29.47 -31.76 14.94
C THR A 43 29.33 -30.24 15.04
N PHE A 44 30.38 -29.43 14.84
CA PHE A 44 30.24 -27.96 14.79
C PHE A 44 29.34 -27.46 13.66
N LEU A 45 29.36 -28.11 12.49
CA LEU A 45 28.48 -27.78 11.36
C LEU A 45 27.04 -28.25 11.58
N LEU A 46 26.81 -29.37 12.26
CA LEU A 46 25.47 -29.84 12.64
C LEU A 46 24.88 -29.03 13.82
N LEU A 47 25.70 -28.61 14.79
CA LEU A 47 25.30 -27.72 15.89
C LEU A 47 24.88 -26.34 15.37
N ARG A 48 25.53 -25.82 14.32
CA ARG A 48 25.14 -24.57 13.65
C ARG A 48 23.76 -24.60 12.98
N ALA A 49 23.16 -25.77 12.78
CA ALA A 49 21.91 -25.91 12.04
C ALA A 49 20.65 -25.96 12.93
N VAL A 50 20.79 -26.02 14.27
CA VAL A 50 19.68 -26.36 15.18
C VAL A 50 19.49 -25.36 16.35
N THR A 51 20.45 -24.50 16.63
CA THR A 51 20.35 -23.48 17.68
C THR A 51 20.71 -22.09 17.14
N GLY A 52 19.77 -21.15 17.20
CA GLY A 52 20.07 -19.72 16.98
C GLY A 52 20.74 -19.13 18.22
N PHE A 53 21.65 -18.18 18.03
CA PHE A 53 22.42 -17.57 19.12
C PHE A 53 22.24 -16.04 19.17
N SER A 54 22.39 -15.49 20.38
CA SER A 54 22.34 -14.05 20.63
C SER A 54 23.28 -13.26 19.71
N GLY A 55 22.71 -12.45 18.82
CA GLY A 55 23.42 -11.63 17.84
C GLY A 55 23.26 -12.07 16.38
N ASP A 56 22.67 -13.24 16.10
CA ASP A 56 22.43 -13.74 14.73
C ASP A 56 21.38 -12.89 13.99
N GLY A 57 20.43 -12.28 14.70
CA GLY A 57 19.41 -11.37 14.15
C GLY A 57 20.00 -10.15 13.47
N ARG A 58 21.25 -9.76 13.79
CA ARG A 58 21.97 -8.69 13.09
C ARG A 58 22.11 -8.95 11.58
N ALA A 59 22.02 -10.20 11.13
CA ALA A 59 22.09 -10.54 9.70
C ALA A 59 20.94 -9.91 8.88
N ILE A 60 19.78 -9.62 9.47
CA ILE A 60 18.59 -9.16 8.72
C ILE A 60 18.81 -7.84 7.98
N TRP A 61 19.54 -6.88 8.58
CA TRP A 61 19.83 -5.59 7.95
C TRP A 61 20.87 -5.66 6.81
N SER A 62 21.50 -6.82 6.59
CA SER A 62 22.51 -6.98 5.53
C SER A 62 21.94 -7.03 4.10
N LYS A 63 20.61 -7.09 3.94
CA LYS A 63 19.87 -7.20 2.66
C LYS A 63 20.41 -8.28 1.69
N SER A 64 21.05 -9.33 2.20
CA SER A 64 21.49 -10.45 1.35
C SER A 64 20.28 -11.23 0.80
N PRO A 65 20.29 -11.67 -0.48
CA PRO A 65 19.15 -12.34 -1.11
C PRO A 65 18.74 -13.66 -0.44
N ASN A 66 19.63 -14.27 0.37
CA ASN A 66 19.31 -15.45 1.19
C ASN A 66 18.38 -15.14 2.39
N TYR A 67 18.23 -13.88 2.79
CA TYR A 67 17.43 -13.45 3.97
C TYR A 67 16.28 -12.51 3.62
N SER A 68 16.14 -12.11 2.35
CA SER A 68 14.91 -11.50 1.84
C SER A 68 14.67 -12.00 0.40
N PRO A 69 14.01 -13.15 0.22
CA PRO A 69 13.75 -13.72 -1.10
C PRO A 69 12.60 -13.02 -1.85
N VAL A 70 12.03 -11.95 -1.29
CA VAL A 70 10.92 -11.19 -1.87
C VAL A 70 11.48 -10.05 -2.70
N ASN A 71 11.22 -10.11 -4.00
CA ASN A 71 11.49 -9.02 -4.93
C ASN A 71 10.72 -7.76 -4.47
N GLU A 72 11.35 -6.59 -4.48
CA GLU A 72 10.71 -5.31 -4.12
C GLU A 72 9.49 -4.98 -5.02
N SER A 73 9.33 -5.67 -6.16
CA SER A 73 8.13 -5.62 -7.01
C SER A 73 6.93 -6.47 -6.53
N GLN A 74 7.09 -7.35 -5.54
CA GLN A 74 6.02 -8.22 -4.99
C GLN A 74 5.58 -7.76 -3.59
N LEU A 75 5.19 -6.49 -3.47
CA LEU A 75 4.82 -5.83 -2.21
C LEU A 75 3.65 -6.48 -1.44
N PHE A 76 2.76 -7.18 -2.15
CA PHE A 76 1.58 -7.80 -1.54
C PHE A 76 1.31 -9.22 -2.04
N LEU A 77 1.01 -10.10 -1.09
CA LEU A 77 0.75 -11.51 -1.33
C LEU A 77 -0.76 -11.80 -1.25
N TYR A 78 -1.39 -11.92 -2.41
CA TYR A 78 -2.78 -12.37 -2.54
C TYR A 78 -2.87 -13.89 -2.35
N ASP A 79 -2.78 -14.34 -1.11
CA ASP A 79 -2.91 -15.74 -0.73
C ASP A 79 -3.73 -15.90 0.56
N THR A 80 -4.05 -17.14 0.89
CA THR A 80 -4.60 -17.57 2.17
C THR A 80 -3.48 -17.90 3.15
N PHE A 81 -3.72 -17.69 4.44
CA PHE A 81 -2.91 -18.18 5.54
C PHE A 81 -2.92 -19.72 5.60
N PRO A 82 -2.03 -20.37 6.36
CA PRO A 82 -2.09 -21.80 6.60
C PRO A 82 -3.48 -22.28 7.03
N LYS A 83 -3.83 -23.52 6.65
CA LYS A 83 -5.06 -24.15 7.14
C LYS A 83 -4.98 -24.28 8.66
N ASN A 84 -6.06 -23.91 9.36
CA ASN A 84 -6.14 -23.81 10.82
C ASN A 84 -5.25 -22.71 11.44
N PHE A 85 -4.93 -21.64 10.70
CA PHE A 85 -4.33 -20.44 11.29
C PHE A 85 -5.29 -19.84 12.33
N PHE A 86 -4.75 -19.47 13.49
CA PHE A 86 -5.54 -19.16 14.67
C PHE A 86 -5.86 -17.67 14.71
N TRP A 87 -7.12 -17.31 14.47
CA TRP A 87 -7.58 -15.92 14.42
C TRP A 87 -8.24 -15.51 15.73
N GLY A 88 -7.81 -14.38 16.30
CA GLY A 88 -8.35 -13.88 17.55
C GLY A 88 -8.36 -12.38 17.71
N VAL A 89 -8.83 -11.93 18.87
CA VAL A 89 -8.97 -10.53 19.24
C VAL A 89 -8.73 -10.37 20.74
N GLY A 90 -8.22 -9.21 21.17
CA GLY A 90 -7.71 -9.01 22.53
C GLY A 90 -8.31 -7.85 23.32
N THR A 91 -8.31 -7.98 24.66
CA THR A 91 -8.58 -6.90 25.63
C THR A 91 -7.69 -7.01 26.88
N GLY A 92 -7.46 -5.88 27.56
CA GLY A 92 -6.93 -5.82 28.93
C GLY A 92 -8.03 -5.43 29.92
N ALA A 93 -8.07 -6.07 31.09
CA ALA A 93 -9.14 -5.90 32.09
C ALA A 93 -9.34 -4.44 32.52
N PHE A 94 -8.26 -3.74 32.88
CA PHE A 94 -8.32 -2.33 33.27
C PHE A 94 -8.88 -1.43 32.16
N GLN A 95 -8.61 -1.78 30.90
CA GLN A 95 -9.07 -1.00 29.75
C GLN A 95 -10.59 -1.09 29.56
N VAL A 96 -11.21 -2.25 29.77
CA VAL A 96 -12.61 -2.51 29.34
C VAL A 96 -13.62 -2.83 30.44
N GLU A 97 -13.20 -3.42 31.57
CA GLU A 97 -14.16 -3.92 32.59
C GLU A 97 -14.94 -2.81 33.29
N GLY A 98 -14.28 -1.68 33.59
CA GLY A 98 -14.81 -0.63 34.45
C GLY A 98 -15.14 -1.13 35.87
N ASN A 99 -16.08 -0.45 36.54
CA ASN A 99 -16.67 -0.90 37.80
C ASN A 99 -15.61 -1.22 38.89
N TRP A 100 -14.67 -0.30 39.08
CA TRP A 100 -13.42 -0.54 39.81
C TRP A 100 -13.56 -0.79 41.33
N LYS A 101 -14.67 -0.36 41.96
CA LYS A 101 -15.03 -0.70 43.36
C LYS A 101 -16.24 -1.63 43.47
N ALA A 102 -16.80 -2.12 42.36
CA ALA A 102 -18.01 -2.93 42.40
C ALA A 102 -17.72 -4.31 43.03
N ASP A 103 -18.74 -4.87 43.70
CA ASP A 103 -18.76 -6.23 44.22
C ASP A 103 -17.49 -6.67 44.97
N GLY A 104 -16.92 -5.77 45.78
CA GLY A 104 -15.75 -6.08 46.61
C GLY A 104 -14.41 -6.11 45.88
N ARG A 105 -14.31 -5.64 44.63
CA ARG A 105 -13.00 -5.44 43.96
C ARG A 105 -12.13 -4.44 44.75
N GLY A 106 -10.88 -4.82 44.99
CA GLY A 106 -9.86 -3.95 45.57
C GLY A 106 -9.32 -2.93 44.56
N PRO A 107 -8.69 -1.83 45.02
CA PRO A 107 -8.02 -0.88 44.14
C PRO A 107 -6.75 -1.50 43.54
N SER A 108 -6.50 -1.22 42.26
CA SER A 108 -5.21 -1.44 41.59
C SER A 108 -4.29 -0.21 41.68
N ILE A 109 -3.01 -0.39 41.36
CA ILE A 109 -2.07 0.74 41.18
C ILE A 109 -2.54 1.72 40.11
N TRP A 110 -3.26 1.28 39.07
CA TRP A 110 -3.84 2.16 38.05
C TRP A 110 -5.06 2.93 38.55
N ASP A 111 -5.88 2.34 39.43
CA ASP A 111 -6.97 3.07 40.08
C ASP A 111 -6.41 4.24 40.91
N HIS A 112 -5.31 4.02 41.65
CA HIS A 112 -4.62 5.07 42.38
C HIS A 112 -3.94 6.10 41.45
N PHE A 113 -3.21 5.64 40.43
CA PHE A 113 -2.46 6.48 39.50
C PHE A 113 -3.38 7.41 38.69
N THR A 114 -4.50 6.90 38.18
CA THR A 114 -5.48 7.73 37.44
C THR A 114 -6.04 8.86 38.30
N GLN A 115 -6.38 8.59 39.57
CA GLN A 115 -6.88 9.61 40.51
C GLN A 115 -5.84 10.66 40.90
N THR A 116 -4.56 10.29 40.97
CA THR A 116 -3.47 11.17 41.46
C THR A 116 -2.78 11.96 40.34
N HIS A 117 -2.56 11.32 39.19
CA HIS A 117 -1.74 11.86 38.10
C HIS A 117 -2.56 12.35 36.90
N LEU A 118 -3.73 11.76 36.59
CA LEU A 118 -4.53 12.08 35.39
C LEU A 118 -5.70 13.03 35.71
N LYS A 119 -5.37 14.24 36.18
CA LYS A 119 -6.30 15.23 36.75
C LYS A 119 -7.47 15.72 35.86
N ASN A 120 -7.49 15.39 34.56
CA ASN A 120 -8.51 15.82 33.60
C ASN A 120 -9.39 14.68 33.04
N VAL A 121 -9.21 13.42 33.48
CA VAL A 121 -10.07 12.31 33.03
C VAL A 121 -11.32 12.23 33.92
N SER A 122 -12.43 12.82 33.47
CA SER A 122 -13.69 12.80 34.22
C SER A 122 -14.27 11.38 34.36
N SER A 123 -14.06 10.81 35.55
CA SER A 123 -14.58 9.54 36.08
C SER A 123 -14.16 8.26 35.33
N VAL A 124 -13.16 7.57 35.90
CA VAL A 124 -12.80 6.16 35.59
C VAL A 124 -13.90 5.15 36.02
N ASN A 125 -15.01 5.63 36.61
CA ASN A 125 -16.13 4.78 37.02
C ASN A 125 -16.78 4.01 35.87
N SER A 126 -16.72 4.52 34.63
CA SER A 126 -17.30 3.84 33.47
C SER A 126 -16.43 3.93 32.23
N SER A 127 -15.69 2.84 31.95
CA SER A 127 -14.98 2.65 30.68
C SER A 127 -15.92 1.96 29.68
N SER A 128 -15.56 0.83 29.09
CA SER A 128 -16.44 0.02 28.25
C SER A 128 -17.53 -0.73 29.05
N ASP A 129 -17.36 -0.87 30.37
CA ASP A 129 -18.25 -1.57 31.30
C ASP A 129 -18.49 -3.06 30.97
N SER A 130 -17.47 -3.75 30.44
CA SER A 130 -17.53 -5.19 30.13
C SER A 130 -17.93 -6.06 31.33
N TYR A 131 -17.61 -5.65 32.56
CA TYR A 131 -18.00 -6.37 33.78
C TYR A 131 -19.52 -6.55 33.92
N ILE A 132 -20.32 -5.60 33.43
CA ILE A 132 -21.80 -5.65 33.46
C ILE A 132 -22.43 -5.89 32.09
N PHE A 133 -21.66 -5.79 31.00
CA PHE A 133 -22.13 -5.94 29.61
C PHE A 133 -21.50 -7.14 28.88
N LEU A 134 -21.21 -8.22 29.61
CA LEU A 134 -20.64 -9.48 29.08
C LEU A 134 -21.32 -9.96 27.78
N GLU A 135 -22.65 -10.00 27.73
CA GLU A 135 -23.39 -10.43 26.52
C GLU A 135 -23.17 -9.53 25.30
N LYS A 136 -22.85 -8.25 25.49
CA LYS A 136 -22.54 -7.33 24.38
C LYS A 136 -21.15 -7.58 23.80
N ASP A 137 -20.20 -7.99 24.64
CA ASP A 137 -18.86 -8.40 24.21
C ASP A 137 -18.91 -9.77 23.52
N LEU A 138 -19.67 -10.72 24.06
CA LEU A 138 -19.91 -12.01 23.41
C LEU A 138 -20.57 -11.84 22.04
N SER A 139 -21.59 -10.98 21.93
CA SER A 139 -22.22 -10.64 20.64
C SER A 139 -21.23 -9.99 19.64
N ALA A 140 -20.24 -9.24 20.14
CA ALA A 140 -19.19 -8.65 19.32
C ALA A 140 -18.18 -9.70 18.82
N LEU A 141 -17.85 -10.70 19.64
CA LEU A 141 -17.05 -11.88 19.24
C LEU A 141 -17.78 -12.73 18.19
N ASP A 142 -19.07 -13.03 18.43
CA ASP A 142 -19.95 -13.76 17.50
C ASP A 142 -20.07 -13.02 16.15
N PHE A 143 -20.10 -11.68 16.18
CA PHE A 143 -20.10 -10.88 14.95
C PHE A 143 -18.80 -11.02 14.16
N ILE A 144 -17.62 -10.99 14.79
CA ILE A 144 -16.35 -11.13 14.07
C ILE A 144 -16.14 -12.59 13.60
N GLY A 145 -16.53 -13.57 14.41
CA GLY A 145 -16.30 -15.00 14.12
C GLY A 145 -14.87 -15.45 14.41
N VAL A 146 -14.24 -14.93 15.47
CA VAL A 146 -12.89 -15.33 15.91
C VAL A 146 -12.84 -16.80 16.39
N SER A 147 -11.67 -17.42 16.28
CA SER A 147 -11.39 -18.74 16.85
C SER A 147 -10.93 -18.68 18.31
N PHE A 148 -10.38 -17.54 18.76
CA PHE A 148 -10.00 -17.32 20.14
C PHE A 148 -10.25 -15.90 20.62
N TYR A 149 -10.40 -15.75 21.93
CA TYR A 149 -10.48 -14.45 22.61
C TYR A 149 -9.39 -14.35 23.67
N GLN A 150 -8.58 -13.30 23.59
CA GLN A 150 -7.56 -12.99 24.58
C GLN A 150 -8.10 -11.93 25.55
N PHE A 151 -8.11 -12.25 26.84
CA PHE A 151 -8.47 -11.31 27.90
C PHE A 151 -7.56 -11.47 29.11
N SER A 152 -7.55 -10.50 30.02
CA SER A 152 -6.85 -10.64 31.31
C SER A 152 -7.82 -10.78 32.48
N ILE A 153 -7.38 -11.48 33.53
CA ILE A 153 -8.06 -11.50 34.82
C ILE A 153 -7.56 -10.29 35.62
N SER A 154 -8.47 -9.49 36.18
CA SER A 154 -8.07 -8.42 37.09
C SER A 154 -7.74 -9.00 38.46
N TRP A 155 -6.45 -9.09 38.78
CA TRP A 155 -5.96 -9.62 40.05
C TRP A 155 -6.70 -9.02 41.27
N PRO A 156 -6.82 -7.68 41.44
CA PRO A 156 -7.56 -7.11 42.56
C PRO A 156 -9.08 -7.29 42.51
N ARG A 157 -9.65 -7.75 41.38
CA ARG A 157 -11.07 -8.19 41.35
C ARG A 157 -11.24 -9.57 41.97
N LEU A 158 -10.27 -10.47 41.78
CA LEU A 158 -10.30 -11.83 42.32
C LEU A 158 -9.78 -11.90 43.75
N PHE A 159 -8.67 -11.20 44.05
CA PHE A 159 -8.07 -11.09 45.38
C PHE A 159 -7.83 -9.61 45.71
N PRO A 160 -8.75 -8.94 46.44
CA PRO A 160 -8.70 -7.50 46.69
C PRO A 160 -7.38 -6.98 47.29
N ASP A 161 -6.80 -7.73 48.23
CA ASP A 161 -5.52 -7.43 48.88
C ASP A 161 -4.32 -8.12 48.19
N GLY A 162 -4.55 -8.74 47.02
CA GLY A 162 -3.58 -9.49 46.22
C GLY A 162 -3.19 -10.87 46.75
N ILE A 163 -3.18 -11.07 48.07
CA ILE A 163 -2.89 -12.36 48.70
C ILE A 163 -4.01 -13.37 48.42
N ALA A 164 -3.66 -14.59 48.00
CA ALA A 164 -4.59 -15.64 47.60
C ALA A 164 -5.32 -16.35 48.79
N ALA A 165 -5.87 -15.58 49.72
CA ALA A 165 -6.50 -16.09 50.95
C ALA A 165 -7.98 -16.45 50.77
N VAL A 166 -8.81 -15.47 50.39
CA VAL A 166 -10.25 -15.66 50.11
C VAL A 166 -10.58 -14.98 48.79
N ALA A 167 -10.97 -15.77 47.79
CA ALA A 167 -11.35 -15.25 46.50
C ALA A 167 -12.69 -14.51 46.56
N ASN A 168 -12.78 -13.37 45.88
CA ASN A 168 -14.02 -12.65 45.69
C ASN A 168 -14.97 -13.47 44.82
N ALA A 169 -16.04 -14.00 45.43
CA ALA A 169 -17.03 -14.83 44.75
C ALA A 169 -17.69 -14.15 43.53
N LYS A 170 -17.80 -12.82 43.50
CA LYS A 170 -18.39 -12.08 42.38
C LYS A 170 -17.43 -11.89 41.21
N GLY A 171 -16.16 -11.56 41.50
CA GLY A 171 -15.09 -11.59 40.50
C GLY A 171 -14.93 -12.98 39.87
N LEU A 172 -14.93 -14.02 40.71
CA LEU A 172 -14.91 -15.42 40.29
C LEU A 172 -16.12 -15.79 39.41
N GLN A 173 -17.33 -15.38 39.80
CA GLN A 173 -18.55 -15.63 39.04
C GLN A 173 -18.45 -15.04 37.62
N TYR A 174 -17.96 -13.80 37.48
CA TYR A 174 -17.79 -13.13 36.19
C TYR A 174 -16.83 -13.90 35.25
N TYR A 175 -15.63 -14.26 35.72
CA TYR A 175 -14.67 -14.98 34.86
C TYR A 175 -15.13 -16.39 34.51
N ASN A 176 -15.81 -17.10 35.42
CA ASN A 176 -16.45 -18.38 35.08
C ASN A 176 -17.53 -18.21 34.00
N SER A 177 -18.45 -17.24 34.15
CA SER A 177 -19.50 -16.98 33.16
C SER A 177 -18.93 -16.60 31.79
N LEU A 178 -17.85 -15.83 31.73
CA LEU A 178 -17.14 -15.53 30.49
C LEU A 178 -16.54 -16.80 29.87
N LEU A 179 -15.79 -17.61 30.63
CA LEU A 179 -15.16 -18.82 30.13
C LEU A 179 -16.19 -19.86 29.63
N ASP A 180 -17.27 -20.08 30.39
CA ASP A 180 -18.34 -20.99 30.00
C ASP A 180 -19.02 -20.52 28.71
N ALA A 181 -19.25 -19.21 28.57
CA ALA A 181 -19.87 -18.61 27.39
C ALA A 181 -18.97 -18.64 26.14
N LEU A 182 -17.64 -18.59 26.31
CA LEU A 182 -16.64 -18.76 25.23
C LEU A 182 -16.56 -20.21 24.76
N VAL A 183 -16.47 -21.17 25.71
CA VAL A 183 -16.43 -22.61 25.41
C VAL A 183 -17.71 -23.06 24.70
N LEU A 184 -18.88 -22.58 25.13
CA LEU A 184 -20.16 -22.83 24.46
C LEU A 184 -20.18 -22.36 22.99
N ARG A 185 -19.41 -21.32 22.66
CA ARG A 185 -19.27 -20.75 21.31
C ARG A 185 -18.13 -21.39 20.50
N ASN A 186 -17.37 -22.33 21.07
CA ASN A 186 -16.12 -22.87 20.52
C ASN A 186 -15.06 -21.78 20.27
N ILE A 187 -15.03 -20.75 21.13
CA ILE A 187 -13.99 -19.72 21.14
C ILE A 187 -12.98 -20.12 22.22
N GLU A 188 -11.75 -20.41 21.82
CA GLU A 188 -10.68 -20.76 22.76
C GLU A 188 -10.29 -19.53 23.62
N PRO A 189 -10.25 -19.65 24.96
CA PRO A 189 -9.79 -18.56 25.82
C PRO A 189 -8.26 -18.54 25.91
N ILE A 190 -7.66 -17.38 25.62
CA ILE A 190 -6.26 -17.08 25.94
C ILE A 190 -6.23 -16.14 27.14
N VAL A 191 -5.86 -16.65 28.32
CA VAL A 191 -5.97 -15.90 29.56
C VAL A 191 -4.64 -15.29 29.97
N THR A 192 -4.62 -13.98 30.15
CA THR A 192 -3.50 -13.21 30.69
C THR A 192 -3.67 -13.04 32.21
N LEU A 193 -2.71 -13.52 33.00
CA LEU A 193 -2.78 -13.45 34.46
C LEU A 193 -2.54 -12.03 35.00
N TYR A 194 -1.59 -11.29 34.41
CA TYR A 194 -1.23 -9.93 34.82
C TYR A 194 -1.17 -8.98 33.62
N HIS A 195 -2.03 -7.95 33.64
CA HIS A 195 -2.04 -6.88 32.63
C HIS A 195 -1.95 -5.51 33.32
N TRP A 196 -0.84 -5.31 34.03
CA TRP A 196 -0.40 -4.07 34.68
C TRP A 196 -1.22 -3.63 35.89
N ASP A 197 -2.30 -4.34 36.23
CA ASP A 197 -3.27 -3.99 37.25
C ASP A 197 -2.97 -4.60 38.63
N LEU A 198 -1.75 -4.36 39.12
CA LEU A 198 -1.28 -4.85 40.43
C LEU A 198 -2.22 -4.36 41.56
N PRO A 199 -2.65 -5.21 42.51
CA PRO A 199 -3.36 -4.79 43.71
C PRO A 199 -2.58 -3.72 44.50
N LEU A 200 -3.21 -2.60 44.81
CA LEU A 200 -2.57 -1.46 45.49
C LEU A 200 -1.98 -1.86 46.85
N ALA A 201 -2.66 -2.77 47.57
CA ALA A 201 -2.17 -3.30 48.85
C ALA A 201 -0.77 -3.95 48.75
N LEU A 202 -0.43 -4.56 47.61
CA LEU A 202 0.90 -5.13 47.37
C LEU A 202 1.95 -4.04 47.08
N GLN A 203 1.57 -2.97 46.38
CA GLN A 203 2.43 -1.81 46.15
C GLN A 203 2.73 -1.10 47.48
N GLU A 204 1.70 -0.76 48.27
CA GLU A 204 1.83 -0.02 49.52
C GLU A 204 2.57 -0.80 50.61
N LYS A 205 2.38 -2.13 50.68
CA LYS A 205 2.97 -2.97 51.73
C LYS A 205 4.40 -3.44 51.42
N TYR A 206 4.72 -3.70 50.15
CA TYR A 206 5.97 -4.36 49.76
C TYR A 206 6.85 -3.52 48.80
N GLY A 207 6.35 -2.45 48.19
CA GLY A 207 7.02 -1.73 47.10
C GLY A 207 6.65 -2.26 45.70
N GLY A 208 5.68 -3.17 45.60
CA GLY A 208 5.32 -3.81 44.35
C GLY A 208 6.48 -4.63 43.78
N TRP A 209 6.65 -4.61 42.46
CA TRP A 209 7.57 -5.51 41.75
C TRP A 209 9.06 -5.28 42.04
N GLU A 210 9.43 -4.24 42.80
CA GLU A 210 10.79 -4.11 43.34
C GLU A 210 11.14 -5.24 44.35
N ASN A 211 10.13 -5.85 44.96
CA ASN A 211 10.30 -6.81 46.05
C ASN A 211 10.10 -8.26 45.59
N GLU A 212 11.09 -9.11 45.86
CA GLU A 212 11.09 -10.52 45.44
C GLU A 212 9.96 -11.35 46.06
N VAL A 213 9.37 -10.92 47.20
CA VAL A 213 8.21 -11.59 47.82
C VAL A 213 7.01 -11.68 46.87
N LEU A 214 6.91 -10.79 45.87
CA LEU A 214 5.85 -10.84 44.87
C LEU A 214 6.00 -11.98 43.85
N ILE A 215 7.16 -12.63 43.76
CA ILE A 215 7.37 -13.84 42.96
C ILE A 215 6.48 -14.98 43.50
N ASP A 216 6.47 -15.18 44.81
CA ASP A 216 5.64 -16.21 45.47
C ASP A 216 4.16 -15.81 45.50
N ILE A 217 3.85 -14.57 45.87
CA ILE A 217 2.46 -14.07 45.91
C ILE A 217 1.79 -14.12 44.53
N PHE A 218 2.52 -13.82 43.44
CA PHE A 218 2.02 -13.98 42.08
C PHE A 218 1.85 -15.46 41.71
N ASN A 219 2.75 -16.34 42.16
CA ASN A 219 2.63 -17.77 41.95
C ASN A 219 1.41 -18.39 42.66
N ASP A 220 1.06 -17.94 43.86
CA ASP A 220 -0.14 -18.39 44.58
C ASP A 220 -1.42 -17.97 43.82
N TYR A 221 -1.47 -16.72 43.35
CA TYR A 221 -2.56 -16.24 42.48
C TYR A 221 -2.66 -17.05 41.18
N ALA A 222 -1.53 -17.31 40.50
CA ALA A 222 -1.49 -18.14 39.30
C ALA A 222 -1.97 -19.58 39.57
N THR A 223 -1.55 -20.18 40.69
CA THR A 223 -1.97 -21.52 41.13
C THR A 223 -3.49 -21.59 41.26
N TYR A 224 -4.11 -20.61 41.92
CA TYR A 224 -5.56 -20.55 42.05
C TYR A 224 -6.26 -20.43 40.69
N CYS A 225 -5.76 -19.58 39.79
CA CYS A 225 -6.29 -19.43 38.43
C CYS A 225 -6.18 -20.74 37.62
N PHE A 226 -5.06 -21.46 37.72
CA PHE A 226 -4.89 -22.76 37.05
C PHE A 226 -5.85 -23.82 37.61
N GLN A 227 -6.02 -23.90 38.94
CA GLN A 227 -6.96 -24.82 39.58
C GLN A 227 -8.41 -24.55 39.16
N THR A 228 -8.78 -23.28 39.03
CA THR A 228 -10.16 -22.84 38.87
C THR A 228 -10.62 -22.75 37.41
N PHE A 229 -9.71 -22.42 36.49
CA PHE A 229 -10.03 -22.12 35.08
C PHE A 229 -9.28 -22.99 34.06
N GLY A 230 -8.22 -23.70 34.47
CA GLY A 230 -7.35 -24.46 33.55
C GLY A 230 -7.97 -25.74 32.95
N ASP A 231 -9.15 -26.14 33.43
CA ASP A 231 -10.01 -27.12 32.78
C ASP A 231 -10.45 -26.63 31.38
N ARG A 232 -10.86 -25.36 31.30
CA ARG A 232 -11.36 -24.66 30.10
C ARG A 232 -10.29 -23.86 29.36
N VAL A 233 -9.21 -23.43 30.03
CA VAL A 233 -8.14 -22.61 29.43
C VAL A 233 -6.96 -23.46 28.94
N LYS A 234 -6.64 -23.35 27.64
CA LYS A 234 -5.51 -24.05 27.00
C LYS A 234 -4.34 -23.15 26.61
N TYR A 235 -4.49 -21.84 26.68
CA TYR A 235 -3.40 -20.89 26.44
C TYR A 235 -3.34 -19.85 27.56
N TRP A 236 -2.17 -19.77 28.20
CA TRP A 236 -1.89 -18.87 29.32
C TRP A 236 -0.78 -17.89 28.95
N ILE A 237 -0.95 -16.63 29.36
CA ILE A 237 0.09 -15.60 29.35
C ILE A 237 0.29 -15.15 30.80
N THR A 238 1.51 -15.20 31.32
CA THR A 238 1.76 -14.75 32.71
C THR A 238 1.63 -13.23 32.81
N ILE A 239 2.47 -12.52 32.06
CA ILE A 239 2.63 -11.08 32.11
C ILE A 239 2.50 -10.53 30.70
N HIS A 240 1.68 -9.49 30.54
CA HIS A 240 1.62 -8.74 29.30
C HIS A 240 2.69 -7.64 29.30
N ASN A 241 3.61 -7.69 28.32
CA ASN A 241 4.57 -6.63 27.98
C ASN A 241 5.38 -6.12 29.20
N PRO A 242 6.20 -6.98 29.85
CA PRO A 242 6.91 -6.65 31.10
C PRO A 242 7.88 -5.47 30.94
N TYR A 243 8.36 -5.23 29.72
CA TYR A 243 9.16 -4.06 29.38
C TYR A 243 8.50 -2.75 29.79
N LEU A 244 7.21 -2.56 29.45
CA LEU A 244 6.50 -1.32 29.76
C LEU A 244 6.15 -1.21 31.25
N VAL A 245 5.95 -2.33 31.95
CA VAL A 245 5.77 -2.35 33.41
C VAL A 245 7.01 -1.80 34.11
N ALA A 246 8.19 -2.31 33.77
CA ALA A 246 9.45 -1.87 34.35
C ALA A 246 9.83 -0.45 33.88
N TRP A 247 9.88 -0.21 32.57
CA TRP A 247 10.37 1.03 31.98
C TRP A 247 9.45 2.23 32.23
N HIS A 248 8.14 2.07 32.03
CA HIS A 248 7.19 3.17 32.23
C HIS A 248 6.63 3.28 33.64
N GLY A 249 6.63 2.19 34.42
CA GLY A 249 6.24 2.21 35.83
C GLY A 249 7.29 2.85 36.75
N TYR A 250 8.58 2.59 36.50
CA TYR A 250 9.68 2.96 37.41
C TYR A 250 10.80 3.80 36.78
N GLY A 251 10.92 3.81 35.45
CA GLY A 251 11.94 4.60 34.74
C GLY A 251 11.43 5.99 34.38
N THR A 252 10.39 6.04 33.55
CA THR A 252 9.81 7.29 33.05
C THR A 252 8.62 7.80 33.88
N GLY A 253 8.03 6.95 34.73
CA GLY A 253 6.82 7.23 35.52
C GLY A 253 5.66 7.77 34.68
N MET A 254 5.38 7.10 33.55
CA MET A 254 4.23 7.39 32.68
C MET A 254 3.10 6.38 32.88
N HIS A 255 3.43 5.17 33.34
CA HIS A 255 2.48 4.16 33.79
C HIS A 255 2.50 4.09 35.32
N ALA A 256 1.49 3.47 35.92
CA ALA A 256 1.52 3.12 37.33
C ALA A 256 2.72 2.18 37.65
N PRO A 257 3.39 2.32 38.81
CA PRO A 257 3.06 3.20 39.94
C PRO A 257 3.41 4.68 39.74
N GLY A 258 4.24 5.04 38.76
CA GLY A 258 4.56 6.44 38.40
C GLY A 258 5.93 6.92 38.87
N GLU A 259 6.80 6.00 39.27
CA GLU A 259 8.14 6.27 39.80
C GLU A 259 9.13 6.65 38.69
N LYS A 260 10.13 7.46 39.03
CA LYS A 260 11.01 8.14 38.05
C LYS A 260 12.46 8.16 38.48
N GLY A 261 13.36 7.97 37.52
CA GLY A 261 14.79 8.24 37.67
C GLY A 261 15.59 7.17 38.44
N ASN A 262 14.95 6.16 39.02
CA ASN A 262 15.64 5.04 39.66
C ASN A 262 15.89 3.90 38.65
N LEU A 263 16.98 3.98 37.89
CA LEU A 263 17.34 2.94 36.93
C LEU A 263 17.63 1.57 37.58
N ALA A 264 18.03 1.52 38.86
CA ALA A 264 18.22 0.25 39.56
C ALA A 264 16.86 -0.44 39.83
N ALA A 265 15.83 0.32 40.23
CA ALA A 265 14.47 -0.20 40.36
C ALA A 265 13.92 -0.77 39.04
N VAL A 266 14.15 -0.08 37.91
CA VAL A 266 13.75 -0.57 36.57
C VAL A 266 14.28 -1.98 36.29
N TYR A 267 15.58 -2.22 36.53
CA TYR A 267 16.18 -3.53 36.27
C TYR A 267 15.87 -4.57 37.36
N ALA A 268 15.68 -4.16 38.61
CA ALA A 268 15.19 -5.03 39.70
C ALA A 268 13.76 -5.53 39.43
N VAL A 269 12.85 -4.63 39.04
CA VAL A 269 11.48 -4.95 38.62
C VAL A 269 11.48 -5.91 37.42
N GLY A 270 12.29 -5.63 36.39
CA GLY A 270 12.42 -6.54 35.26
C GLY A 270 12.91 -7.93 35.66
N HIS A 271 13.88 -8.01 36.57
CA HIS A 271 14.41 -9.28 37.08
C HIS A 271 13.37 -10.07 37.88
N ASN A 272 12.63 -9.41 38.77
CA ASN A 272 11.56 -10.03 39.55
C ASN A 272 10.39 -10.50 38.65
N LEU A 273 10.03 -9.74 37.60
CA LEU A 273 9.03 -10.14 36.61
C LEU A 273 9.46 -11.41 35.84
N ILE A 274 10.75 -11.52 35.47
CA ILE A 274 11.31 -12.72 34.82
C ILE A 274 11.27 -13.94 35.77
N LYS A 275 11.72 -13.78 37.02
CA LYS A 275 11.68 -14.84 38.04
C LYS A 275 10.26 -15.28 38.37
N ALA A 276 9.31 -14.34 38.48
CA ALA A 276 7.89 -14.62 38.68
C ALA A 276 7.27 -15.40 37.51
N HIS A 277 7.60 -15.04 36.26
CA HIS A 277 7.18 -15.82 35.09
C HIS A 277 7.76 -17.23 35.09
N SER A 278 9.08 -17.39 35.30
CA SER A 278 9.74 -18.69 35.34
C SER A 278 9.13 -19.61 36.40
N LYS A 279 8.98 -19.12 37.64
CA LYS A 279 8.35 -19.89 38.73
C LYS A 279 6.94 -20.36 38.37
N VAL A 280 6.13 -19.48 37.78
CA VAL A 280 4.77 -19.80 37.34
C VAL A 280 4.76 -20.81 36.17
N TRP A 281 5.71 -20.73 35.24
CA TRP A 281 5.84 -21.75 34.19
C TRP A 281 6.20 -23.12 34.77
N HIS A 282 7.17 -23.21 35.69
CA HIS A 282 7.53 -24.49 36.34
C HIS A 282 6.37 -25.07 37.13
N ASN A 283 5.67 -24.23 37.89
CA ASN A 283 4.44 -24.63 38.59
C ASN A 283 3.39 -25.18 37.60
N TYR A 284 3.11 -24.46 36.51
CA TYR A 284 2.18 -24.94 35.46
C TYR A 284 2.65 -26.25 34.86
N ASN A 285 3.93 -26.35 34.49
CA ASN A 285 4.54 -27.49 33.82
C ASN A 285 4.50 -28.78 34.67
N ILE A 286 4.82 -28.67 35.96
CA ILE A 286 4.88 -29.81 36.89
C ILE A 286 3.46 -30.19 37.36
N ASN A 287 2.69 -29.22 37.85
CA ASN A 287 1.46 -29.51 38.59
C ASN A 287 0.21 -29.58 37.72
N PHE A 288 0.15 -28.84 36.60
CA PHE A 288 -1.09 -28.61 35.85
C PHE A 288 -1.08 -29.19 34.42
N ARG A 289 0.00 -28.97 33.67
CA ARG A 289 0.15 -29.41 32.27
C ARG A 289 -0.16 -30.90 32.05
N PRO A 290 0.24 -31.87 32.92
CA PRO A 290 0.00 -33.29 32.68
C PRO A 290 -1.49 -33.64 32.50
N HIS A 291 -2.39 -32.93 33.19
CA HIS A 291 -3.83 -33.16 33.12
C HIS A 291 -4.59 -32.10 32.32
N GLN A 292 -4.17 -30.83 32.35
CA GLN A 292 -4.83 -29.74 31.62
C GLN A 292 -4.43 -29.64 30.14
N LYS A 293 -3.21 -30.07 29.80
CA LYS A 293 -2.63 -30.10 28.44
C LYS A 293 -2.60 -28.74 27.72
N GLY A 294 -2.55 -27.65 28.47
CA GLY A 294 -2.41 -26.30 27.93
C GLY A 294 -0.95 -25.89 27.68
N TRP A 295 -0.81 -24.67 27.17
CA TRP A 295 0.43 -23.99 26.81
C TRP A 295 0.53 -22.67 27.59
N LEU A 296 1.72 -22.29 28.04
CA LEU A 296 2.00 -21.08 28.80
C LEU A 296 3.19 -20.33 28.21
N SER A 297 3.08 -19.00 28.16
CA SER A 297 4.09 -18.07 27.65
C SER A 297 4.01 -16.72 28.37
N ILE A 298 4.73 -15.72 27.87
CA ILE A 298 4.78 -14.33 28.32
C ILE A 298 4.76 -13.41 27.10
N THR A 299 3.88 -12.41 27.06
CA THR A 299 3.83 -11.50 25.90
C THR A 299 4.97 -10.50 25.99
N LEU A 300 5.91 -10.57 25.06
CA LEU A 300 7.03 -9.63 24.94
C LEU A 300 6.73 -8.61 23.83
N GLY A 301 6.73 -7.32 24.17
CA GLY A 301 6.50 -6.24 23.21
C GLY A 301 7.80 -5.63 22.68
N SER A 302 7.81 -5.21 21.41
CA SER A 302 8.95 -4.48 20.84
C SER A 302 8.53 -3.50 19.74
N HIS A 303 9.40 -2.52 19.47
CA HIS A 303 9.40 -1.75 18.23
C HIS A 303 10.18 -2.50 17.13
N TRP A 304 10.24 -1.90 15.93
CA TRP A 304 11.23 -2.24 14.91
C TRP A 304 12.07 -1.01 14.52
N ILE A 305 13.28 -1.23 14.03
CA ILE A 305 14.26 -0.17 13.75
C ILE A 305 15.12 -0.50 12.53
N GLU A 306 15.38 0.51 11.72
CA GLU A 306 16.16 0.43 10.48
C GLU A 306 17.36 1.39 10.53
N PRO A 307 18.53 1.01 9.98
CA PRO A 307 19.71 1.86 9.96
C PRO A 307 19.50 3.06 9.03
N ASN A 308 19.96 4.25 9.44
CA ASN A 308 19.87 5.44 8.60
C ASN A 308 20.63 5.30 7.27
N ARG A 309 21.63 4.42 7.24
CA ARG A 309 22.47 4.05 6.08
C ARG A 309 22.66 2.52 6.11
N PRO A 310 22.02 1.75 5.21
CA PRO A 310 22.06 0.29 5.23
C PRO A 310 23.48 -0.30 5.18
N GLU A 311 24.37 0.32 4.42
CA GLU A 311 25.78 -0.05 4.27
C GLU A 311 26.65 0.31 5.48
N ASN A 312 26.15 1.07 6.46
CA ASN A 312 26.91 1.50 7.62
C ASN A 312 26.82 0.49 8.78
N THR A 313 27.89 -0.25 9.00
CA THR A 313 27.98 -1.29 10.05
C THR A 313 27.79 -0.76 11.48
N VAL A 314 28.07 0.51 11.75
CA VAL A 314 27.86 1.14 13.07
C VAL A 314 26.38 1.45 13.29
N ASP A 315 25.68 1.91 12.26
CA ASP A 315 24.23 2.13 12.31
C ASP A 315 23.47 0.80 12.44
N VAL A 316 23.90 -0.26 11.74
CA VAL A 316 23.40 -1.64 11.94
C VAL A 316 23.67 -2.17 13.36
N LEU A 317 24.86 -1.92 13.93
CA LEU A 317 25.16 -2.28 15.32
C LEU A 317 24.22 -1.57 16.30
N LYS A 318 23.94 -0.27 16.10
CA LYS A 318 22.99 0.50 16.92
C LYS A 318 21.56 -0.03 16.82
N CYS A 319 21.14 -0.50 15.65
CA CYS A 319 19.84 -1.19 15.49
C CYS A 319 19.78 -2.46 16.35
N GLN A 320 20.81 -3.32 16.31
CA GLN A 320 20.90 -4.50 17.18
C GLN A 320 20.87 -4.10 18.66
N GLN A 321 21.63 -3.07 19.07
CA GLN A 321 21.64 -2.57 20.45
C GLN A 321 20.25 -2.11 20.91
N SER A 322 19.50 -1.42 20.04
CA SER A 322 18.13 -0.97 20.32
C SER A 322 17.18 -2.16 20.52
N MET A 323 17.18 -3.14 19.60
CA MET A 323 16.34 -4.34 19.71
C MET A 323 16.65 -5.17 20.97
N VAL A 324 17.94 -5.35 21.27
CA VAL A 324 18.41 -6.07 22.47
C VAL A 324 17.98 -5.35 23.76
N SER A 325 18.04 -4.01 23.79
CA SER A 325 17.67 -3.22 24.98
C SER A 325 16.18 -3.26 25.36
N VAL A 326 15.32 -3.70 24.45
CA VAL A 326 13.86 -3.78 24.65
C VAL A 326 13.39 -5.24 24.68
N LEU A 327 13.58 -5.95 23.57
CA LEU A 327 13.10 -7.32 23.43
C LEU A 327 14.07 -8.32 24.06
N GLY A 328 15.38 -8.19 23.76
CA GLY A 328 16.41 -9.09 24.27
C GLY A 328 16.53 -9.11 25.79
N TRP A 329 16.24 -7.98 26.47
CA TRP A 329 16.21 -7.89 27.93
C TRP A 329 15.37 -9.00 28.59
N PHE A 330 14.19 -9.30 28.04
CA PHE A 330 13.31 -10.37 28.54
C PHE A 330 13.42 -11.66 27.71
N ALA A 331 13.65 -11.55 26.41
CA ALA A 331 13.68 -12.71 25.52
C ALA A 331 14.96 -13.56 25.64
N ASN A 332 16.14 -12.97 25.90
CA ASN A 332 17.37 -13.76 26.08
C ASN A 332 17.31 -14.68 27.32
N PRO A 333 16.87 -14.23 28.51
CA PRO A 333 16.70 -15.13 29.64
C PRO A 333 15.68 -16.25 29.35
N ILE A 334 14.53 -15.92 28.74
CA ILE A 334 13.38 -16.83 28.65
C ILE A 334 13.46 -17.78 27.45
N HIS A 335 13.91 -17.29 26.29
CA HIS A 335 13.97 -18.03 25.02
C HIS A 335 15.41 -18.31 24.54
N GLY A 336 16.43 -17.71 25.16
CA GLY A 336 17.84 -17.87 24.82
C GLY A 336 18.59 -18.78 25.80
N ASP A 337 19.66 -18.26 26.39
CA ASP A 337 20.62 -19.03 27.19
C ASP A 337 20.32 -19.04 28.70
N GLY A 338 19.36 -18.24 29.17
CA GLY A 338 19.02 -18.08 30.59
C GLY A 338 19.55 -16.82 31.24
N ASP A 339 20.38 -16.04 30.54
CA ASP A 339 21.04 -14.84 31.10
C ASP A 339 20.62 -13.57 30.33
N TYR A 340 20.95 -12.41 30.90
CA TYR A 340 20.78 -11.14 30.20
C TYR A 340 21.75 -11.01 29.02
N PRO A 341 21.36 -10.25 27.97
CA PRO A 341 22.23 -10.04 26.81
C PRO A 341 23.60 -9.48 27.21
N GLU A 342 24.67 -10.04 26.64
CA GLU A 342 26.06 -9.64 26.90
C GLU A 342 26.32 -8.13 26.80
N LEU A 343 25.64 -7.46 25.86
CA LEU A 343 25.68 -6.01 25.71
C LEU A 343 25.14 -5.28 26.95
N MET A 344 23.99 -5.71 27.46
CA MET A 344 23.34 -5.11 28.63
C MET A 344 24.18 -5.34 29.88
N LYS A 345 24.67 -6.57 30.09
CA LYS A 345 25.59 -6.87 31.21
C LYS A 345 26.81 -5.94 31.19
N LYS A 346 27.44 -5.72 30.03
CA LYS A 346 28.60 -4.82 29.90
C LYS A 346 28.29 -3.34 30.12
N GLN A 347 27.09 -2.88 29.73
CA GLN A 347 26.69 -1.48 29.86
C GLN A 347 26.09 -1.12 31.22
N LEU A 348 25.50 -2.09 31.92
CA LEU A 348 24.65 -1.88 33.11
C LEU A 348 25.17 -2.62 34.35
N LEU A 349 26.44 -3.03 34.34
CA LEU A 349 27.13 -3.87 35.35
C LEU A 349 26.96 -3.43 36.81
N SER A 350 26.66 -2.16 37.08
CA SER A 350 26.46 -1.60 38.42
C SER A 350 25.00 -1.57 38.89
N ILE A 351 24.02 -1.84 38.02
CA ILE A 351 22.58 -1.69 38.31
C ILE A 351 21.70 -2.84 37.81
N LEU A 352 22.20 -3.70 36.93
CA LEU A 352 21.51 -4.89 36.45
C LEU A 352 21.74 -6.06 37.44
N PRO A 353 20.68 -6.65 38.03
CA PRO A 353 20.83 -7.83 38.88
C PRO A 353 21.47 -9.00 38.11
N LEU A 354 22.16 -9.89 38.83
CA LEU A 354 22.82 -11.06 38.26
C LEU A 354 21.99 -12.32 38.54
N PHE A 355 21.72 -13.12 37.51
CA PHE A 355 21.23 -14.48 37.71
C PHE A 355 22.38 -15.38 38.18
N SER A 356 22.15 -16.19 39.22
CA SER A 356 22.99 -17.35 39.52
C SER A 356 22.86 -18.42 38.42
N GLU A 357 23.85 -19.30 38.30
CA GLU A 357 23.81 -20.38 37.29
C GLU A 357 22.58 -21.30 37.44
N ALA A 358 22.08 -21.49 38.67
CA ALA A 358 20.84 -22.22 38.91
C ALA A 358 19.61 -21.47 38.37
N GLU A 359 19.52 -20.16 38.55
CA GLU A 359 18.41 -19.36 38.03
C GLU A 359 18.45 -19.24 36.50
N LYS A 360 19.63 -19.23 35.86
CA LYS A 360 19.73 -19.26 34.38
C LYS A 360 19.13 -20.54 33.81
N GLU A 361 19.47 -21.67 34.42
CA GLU A 361 18.91 -22.99 34.09
C GLU A 361 17.41 -23.08 34.40
N GLU A 362 16.92 -22.38 35.43
CA GLU A 362 15.49 -22.31 35.75
C GLU A 362 14.70 -21.37 34.82
N VAL A 363 15.27 -20.26 34.37
CA VAL A 363 14.56 -19.27 33.53
C VAL A 363 14.54 -19.66 32.04
N ARG A 364 15.57 -20.32 31.53
CA ARG A 364 15.63 -20.68 30.10
C ARG A 364 14.56 -21.70 29.70
N GLY A 365 13.94 -21.49 28.55
CA GLY A 365 12.93 -22.40 28.00
C GLY A 365 11.57 -22.34 28.69
N THR A 366 11.31 -21.36 29.56
CA THR A 366 10.05 -21.21 30.32
C THR A 366 8.87 -20.65 29.51
N ALA A 367 8.82 -20.94 28.21
CA ALA A 367 7.74 -20.51 27.32
C ALA A 367 7.54 -21.50 26.17
N ASP A 368 6.33 -22.04 26.04
CA ASP A 368 6.03 -23.11 25.08
C ASP A 368 5.87 -22.60 23.63
N PHE A 369 5.76 -21.28 23.49
CA PHE A 369 5.73 -20.53 22.25
C PHE A 369 6.18 -19.08 22.54
N PHE A 370 6.60 -18.36 21.51
CA PHE A 370 6.95 -16.93 21.61
C PHE A 370 5.68 -16.09 21.45
N ALA A 371 5.26 -15.40 22.50
CA ALA A 371 4.11 -14.49 22.45
C ALA A 371 4.61 -13.06 22.20
N PHE A 372 4.24 -12.47 21.05
CA PHE A 372 4.75 -11.17 20.61
C PHE A 372 3.67 -10.08 20.68
N SER A 373 4.04 -8.89 21.14
CA SER A 373 3.25 -7.66 21.00
C SER A 373 3.95 -6.68 20.06
N PHE A 374 3.19 -6.16 19.09
CA PHE A 374 3.64 -5.15 18.14
C PHE A 374 2.52 -4.14 17.94
N GLY A 375 2.40 -3.20 18.89
CA GLY A 375 1.34 -2.19 18.92
C GLY A 375 1.86 -0.82 19.36
N PRO A 376 1.03 0.24 19.28
CA PRO A 376 1.45 1.63 19.53
C PRO A 376 2.12 1.86 20.90
N ASN A 377 1.80 1.04 21.90
CA ASN A 377 2.42 1.03 23.23
C ASN A 377 3.95 0.88 23.21
N ASN A 378 4.53 0.24 22.17
CA ASN A 378 5.98 0.11 22.01
C ASN A 378 6.59 1.21 21.12
N PHE A 379 5.77 2.08 20.52
CA PHE A 379 6.20 3.15 19.60
C PHE A 379 5.99 4.57 20.14
N LYS A 380 5.07 4.74 21.09
CA LYS A 380 4.68 6.04 21.64
C LYS A 380 4.61 5.99 23.17
N PRO A 381 4.99 7.09 23.85
CA PRO A 381 5.55 8.33 23.29
C PRO A 381 7.05 8.19 22.91
N GLN A 382 7.71 9.29 22.52
CA GLN A 382 9.07 9.26 21.98
C GLN A 382 10.13 8.68 22.95
N GLY A 383 9.87 8.68 24.26
CA GLY A 383 10.73 8.10 25.30
C GLY A 383 10.49 6.61 25.60
N THR A 384 9.65 5.92 24.82
CA THR A 384 9.36 4.49 25.02
C THR A 384 10.53 3.58 24.72
N MET A 385 11.44 3.94 23.82
CA MET A 385 12.58 3.09 23.48
C MET A 385 13.85 3.88 23.16
N ALA A 386 15.01 3.29 23.43
CA ALA A 386 16.31 3.84 23.06
C ALA A 386 16.58 3.63 21.56
N LYS A 387 16.28 4.63 20.73
CA LYS A 387 16.43 4.57 19.26
C LYS A 387 17.89 4.54 18.77
N MET A 388 18.87 4.86 19.63
CA MET A 388 20.30 4.96 19.27
C MET A 388 20.60 5.85 18.04
N GLY A 389 19.75 6.84 17.77
CA GLY A 389 19.84 7.73 16.60
C GLY A 389 19.42 7.12 15.26
N GLN A 390 18.75 5.95 15.26
CA GLN A 390 18.29 5.25 14.05
C GLN A 390 16.78 5.44 13.80
N ASN A 391 16.30 5.01 12.63
CA ASN A 391 14.93 5.21 12.19
C ASN A 391 13.98 4.11 12.71
N VAL A 392 12.89 4.52 13.36
CA VAL A 392 11.85 3.59 13.82
C VAL A 392 10.93 3.22 12.66
N SER A 393 10.65 1.93 12.51
CA SER A 393 9.89 1.37 11.39
C SER A 393 8.73 0.49 11.89
N LEU A 394 7.70 0.33 11.05
CA LEU A 394 6.54 -0.54 11.29
C LEU A 394 6.65 -1.88 10.54
N ASN A 395 7.86 -2.30 10.16
CA ASN A 395 8.10 -3.56 9.46
C ASN A 395 8.04 -4.77 10.42
N LEU A 396 6.81 -5.28 10.61
CA LEU A 396 6.50 -6.49 11.37
C LEU A 396 7.18 -7.74 10.79
N ARG A 397 7.37 -7.82 9.46
CA ARG A 397 8.04 -8.96 8.82
C ARG A 397 9.51 -9.06 9.24
N GLU A 398 10.24 -7.95 9.27
CA GLU A 398 11.65 -7.95 9.65
C GLU A 398 11.87 -8.25 11.14
N VAL A 399 11.04 -7.73 12.05
CA VAL A 399 11.15 -8.09 13.48
C VAL A 399 10.79 -9.57 13.73
N LEU A 400 9.85 -10.15 12.98
CA LEU A 400 9.58 -11.60 13.04
C LEU A 400 10.78 -12.43 12.53
N ASN A 401 11.51 -11.95 11.52
CA ASN A 401 12.77 -12.57 11.08
C ASN A 401 13.87 -12.44 12.13
N TRP A 402 13.99 -11.27 12.77
CA TRP A 402 14.92 -11.06 13.88
C TRP A 402 14.65 -12.05 15.03
N ILE A 403 13.37 -12.25 15.40
CA ILE A 403 12.95 -13.26 16.39
C ILE A 403 13.29 -14.69 15.93
N LYS A 404 13.08 -15.02 14.64
CA LYS A 404 13.45 -16.34 14.08
C LYS A 404 14.95 -16.62 14.25
N LEU A 405 15.80 -15.63 13.97
CA LEU A 405 17.25 -15.77 13.98
C LEU A 405 17.82 -15.83 15.40
N GLU A 406 17.42 -14.90 16.28
CA GLU A 406 17.95 -14.81 17.65
C GLU A 406 17.55 -15.98 18.56
N TYR A 407 16.33 -16.52 18.41
CA TYR A 407 15.73 -17.47 19.37
C TYR A 407 15.42 -18.86 18.75
N GLY A 408 16.15 -19.27 17.71
CA GLY A 408 16.11 -20.64 17.21
C GLY A 408 14.79 -21.06 16.56
N HIS A 409 14.20 -20.20 15.71
CA HIS A 409 12.98 -20.47 14.92
C HIS A 409 11.76 -20.94 15.75
N PRO A 410 11.34 -20.16 16.77
CA PRO A 410 10.25 -20.54 17.66
C PRO A 410 8.89 -20.52 16.94
N ARG A 411 7.89 -21.17 17.54
CA ARG A 411 6.47 -20.93 17.17
C ARG A 411 6.07 -19.56 17.70
N ILE A 412 5.48 -18.71 16.87
CA ILE A 412 5.10 -17.34 17.24
C ILE A 412 3.58 -17.18 17.28
N LEU A 413 3.06 -16.62 18.37
CA LEU A 413 1.71 -16.08 18.48
C LEU A 413 1.81 -14.56 18.55
N ILE A 414 1.19 -13.85 17.62
CA ILE A 414 1.09 -12.39 17.70
C ILE A 414 -0.07 -12.07 18.65
N THR A 415 0.25 -11.88 19.93
CA THR A 415 -0.72 -11.65 21.03
C THR A 415 -1.27 -10.22 21.10
N GLU A 416 -0.66 -9.26 20.41
CA GLU A 416 -1.20 -7.91 20.24
C GLU A 416 -0.67 -7.34 18.93
N ASN A 417 -1.56 -7.03 17.97
CA ASN A 417 -1.21 -6.18 16.84
C ASN A 417 -2.39 -5.32 16.38
N GLY A 418 -2.08 -4.08 16.02
CA GLY A 418 -3.06 -3.05 15.67
C GLY A 418 -2.45 -1.66 15.79
N TRP A 419 -3.29 -0.63 15.63
CA TRP A 419 -2.89 0.75 15.82
C TRP A 419 -3.98 1.51 16.59
N PHE A 420 -4.05 2.82 16.43
CA PHE A 420 -5.09 3.66 17.02
C PHE A 420 -5.56 4.74 16.06
N THR A 421 -6.75 5.27 16.35
CA THR A 421 -7.29 6.51 15.77
C THR A 421 -7.49 7.54 16.87
N ASP A 422 -7.60 8.83 16.51
CA ASP A 422 -8.07 9.85 17.44
C ASP A 422 -9.51 9.56 17.88
N SER A 423 -9.90 10.00 19.08
CA SER A 423 -11.19 9.68 19.68
C SER A 423 -12.43 10.26 18.98
N HIS A 424 -12.23 11.22 18.07
CA HIS A 424 -13.29 11.78 17.22
C HIS A 424 -13.72 10.83 16.09
N VAL A 425 -12.85 9.88 15.70
CA VAL A 425 -13.16 8.82 14.75
C VAL A 425 -14.06 7.80 15.44
N LYS A 426 -15.28 7.62 14.90
CA LYS A 426 -16.30 6.71 15.48
C LYS A 426 -16.24 5.33 14.85
N THR A 427 -16.92 5.14 13.72
CA THR A 427 -17.06 3.84 13.02
C THR A 427 -16.38 3.81 11.64
N GLU A 428 -15.98 4.97 11.11
CA GLU A 428 -15.31 5.13 9.82
C GLU A 428 -13.78 5.20 10.03
N ASP A 429 -13.20 4.11 10.53
CA ASP A 429 -11.80 3.98 10.91
C ASP A 429 -10.92 3.47 9.76
N THR A 430 -11.01 4.14 8.60
CA THR A 430 -10.31 3.77 7.37
C THR A 430 -8.82 3.51 7.58
N THR A 431 -8.12 4.33 8.38
CA THR A 431 -6.68 4.13 8.67
C THR A 431 -6.39 2.81 9.41
N ALA A 432 -7.29 2.35 10.28
CA ALA A 432 -7.14 1.07 10.97
C ALA A 432 -7.23 -0.13 10.01
N ILE A 433 -8.10 -0.06 8.98
CA ILE A 433 -8.14 -1.07 7.91
C ILE A 433 -6.79 -1.14 7.20
N TYR A 434 -6.24 -0.02 6.73
CA TYR A 434 -5.00 -0.01 5.95
C TYR A 434 -3.79 -0.49 6.77
N ILE A 435 -3.71 -0.15 8.05
CA ILE A 435 -2.62 -0.62 8.91
C ILE A 435 -2.77 -2.12 9.23
N MET A 436 -3.97 -2.60 9.57
CA MET A 436 -4.23 -4.04 9.75
C MET A 436 -3.88 -4.82 8.48
N LYS A 437 -4.30 -4.31 7.32
CA LYS A 437 -4.02 -4.86 5.99
C LYS A 437 -2.52 -4.95 5.69
N ASN A 438 -1.73 -3.95 6.10
CA ASN A 438 -0.27 -3.99 6.03
C ASN A 438 0.31 -5.12 6.89
N PHE A 439 0.00 -5.11 8.19
CA PHE A 439 0.57 -6.06 9.14
C PHE A 439 0.22 -7.50 8.80
N LEU A 440 -1.04 -7.80 8.48
CA LEU A 440 -1.48 -9.13 8.08
C LEU A 440 -0.72 -9.64 6.84
N ASN A 441 -0.48 -8.80 5.84
CA ASN A 441 0.30 -9.18 4.66
C ASN A 441 1.79 -9.39 4.97
N GLN A 442 2.37 -8.58 5.86
CA GLN A 442 3.73 -8.80 6.35
C GLN A 442 3.86 -10.12 7.12
N VAL A 443 2.85 -10.50 7.91
CA VAL A 443 2.79 -11.82 8.57
C VAL A 443 2.62 -12.95 7.54
N LEU A 444 1.78 -12.76 6.51
CA LEU A 444 1.60 -13.76 5.46
C LEU A 444 2.89 -13.99 4.65
N GLN A 445 3.62 -12.93 4.32
CA GLN A 445 4.96 -13.00 3.72
C GLN A 445 5.96 -13.71 4.64
N ALA A 446 5.98 -13.35 5.94
CA ALA A 446 6.83 -14.01 6.93
C ALA A 446 6.60 -15.53 7.00
N ILE A 447 5.35 -15.98 6.91
CA ILE A 447 4.99 -17.40 6.86
C ILE A 447 5.41 -18.04 5.53
N ARG A 448 5.16 -17.37 4.40
CA ARG A 448 5.24 -17.95 3.05
C ARG A 448 6.63 -17.92 2.41
N PHE A 449 7.39 -16.87 2.65
CA PHE A 449 8.69 -16.63 2.03
C PHE A 449 9.85 -16.78 3.00
N ASP A 450 9.64 -16.42 4.27
CA ASP A 450 10.69 -16.50 5.30
C ASP A 450 10.52 -17.74 6.20
N GLU A 451 9.52 -18.59 5.93
CA GLU A 451 9.19 -19.83 6.65
C GLU A 451 8.97 -19.64 8.17
N ILE A 452 8.58 -18.45 8.63
CA ILE A 452 8.40 -18.15 10.05
C ILE A 452 7.14 -18.84 10.58
N ARG A 453 7.27 -19.52 11.71
CA ARG A 453 6.23 -20.37 12.32
C ARG A 453 5.20 -19.55 13.11
N VAL A 454 4.68 -18.49 12.51
CA VAL A 454 3.54 -17.74 13.07
C VAL A 454 2.29 -18.62 12.94
N PHE A 455 1.63 -18.94 14.05
CA PHE A 455 0.46 -19.83 14.07
C PHE A 455 -0.85 -19.14 14.42
N GLY A 456 -0.80 -17.88 14.87
CA GLY A 456 -2.00 -17.10 15.14
C GLY A 456 -1.74 -15.59 15.28
N TYR A 457 -2.84 -14.85 15.26
CA TYR A 457 -2.86 -13.39 15.27
C TYR A 457 -4.03 -12.84 16.10
N THR A 458 -3.72 -11.99 17.08
CA THR A 458 -4.66 -11.24 17.92
C THR A 458 -4.77 -9.81 17.41
N ALA A 459 -5.90 -9.44 16.80
CA ALA A 459 -6.22 -8.05 16.53
C ALA A 459 -6.45 -7.30 17.86
N TRP A 460 -5.87 -6.10 18.02
CA TRP A 460 -6.02 -5.30 19.23
C TRP A 460 -6.67 -3.93 18.96
N SER A 461 -7.75 -3.54 19.64
CA SER A 461 -8.53 -4.25 20.68
C SER A 461 -9.90 -4.71 20.16
N LEU A 462 -10.62 -5.56 20.91
CA LEU A 462 -12.01 -5.90 20.59
C LEU A 462 -12.89 -4.62 20.55
N LEU A 463 -12.83 -3.81 21.60
CA LEU A 463 -13.66 -2.63 21.78
C LEU A 463 -12.86 -1.46 22.34
N ASP A 464 -13.34 -0.24 22.09
CA ASP A 464 -12.76 0.98 22.65
C ASP A 464 -12.84 0.95 24.18
N GLY A 465 -11.74 1.28 24.84
CA GLY A 465 -11.62 1.35 26.30
C GLY A 465 -10.75 2.50 26.77
N PHE A 466 -10.19 2.36 27.97
CA PHE A 466 -9.24 3.30 28.56
C PHE A 466 -7.80 2.96 28.11
N GLU A 467 -7.18 3.86 27.34
CA GLU A 467 -5.87 3.68 26.72
C GLU A 467 -4.74 4.27 27.58
N TRP A 468 -4.66 3.82 28.83
CA TRP A 468 -3.55 4.11 29.75
C TRP A 468 -3.33 5.63 29.95
N GLN A 469 -2.13 6.16 29.73
CA GLN A 469 -1.86 7.60 29.85
C GLN A 469 -2.61 8.47 28.82
N ASP A 470 -3.03 7.90 27.69
CA ASP A 470 -3.80 8.62 26.65
C ASP A 470 -5.30 8.74 27.04
N GLY A 471 -5.74 8.00 28.06
CA GLY A 471 -7.10 8.00 28.57
C GLY A 471 -8.13 7.61 27.52
N TYR A 472 -8.99 8.56 27.14
CA TYR A 472 -9.99 8.39 26.06
C TYR A 472 -9.72 9.32 24.87
N THR A 473 -8.48 9.81 24.71
CA THR A 473 -8.10 10.69 23.58
C THR A 473 -7.82 9.91 22.30
N THR A 474 -7.46 8.63 22.43
CA THR A 474 -7.26 7.67 21.34
C THR A 474 -8.28 6.53 21.42
N ARG A 475 -8.42 5.75 20.34
CA ARG A 475 -9.32 4.61 20.21
C ARG A 475 -8.61 3.47 19.48
N ARG A 476 -8.70 2.25 20.01
CA ARG A 476 -8.07 1.03 19.45
C ARG A 476 -9.05 -0.08 19.08
N GLY A 477 -10.32 0.03 19.47
CA GLY A 477 -11.29 -1.05 19.32
C GLY A 477 -11.75 -1.28 17.89
N LEU A 478 -12.00 -2.54 17.52
CA LEU A 478 -12.79 -2.90 16.34
C LEU A 478 -14.28 -2.52 16.51
N PHE A 479 -14.76 -2.44 17.75
CA PHE A 479 -16.08 -1.93 18.10
C PHE A 479 -15.99 -0.56 18.78
N TYR A 480 -16.72 0.41 18.22
CA TYR A 480 -16.90 1.74 18.80
C TYR A 480 -17.79 1.66 20.04
N VAL A 481 -17.35 2.32 21.11
CA VAL A 481 -18.13 2.52 22.34
C VAL A 481 -18.31 4.02 22.57
N ASP A 482 -19.56 4.44 22.72
CA ASP A 482 -19.90 5.78 23.21
C ASP A 482 -19.90 5.78 24.75
N PHE A 483 -18.79 6.22 25.34
CA PHE A 483 -18.60 6.27 26.79
C PHE A 483 -19.64 7.15 27.51
N ASN A 484 -20.24 8.13 26.83
CA ASN A 484 -21.29 8.99 27.39
C ASN A 484 -22.67 8.31 27.43
N SER A 485 -22.86 7.24 26.66
CA SER A 485 -24.11 6.49 26.64
C SER A 485 -24.18 5.51 27.82
N LYS A 486 -25.29 5.51 28.55
CA LYS A 486 -25.55 4.48 29.58
C LYS A 486 -25.58 3.06 29.01
N GLN A 487 -25.92 2.90 27.72
CA GLN A 487 -26.05 1.59 27.09
C GLN A 487 -24.72 1.02 26.59
N LYS A 488 -23.72 1.87 26.31
CA LYS A 488 -22.39 1.48 25.80
C LYS A 488 -22.43 0.41 24.70
N GLU A 489 -23.31 0.56 23.71
CA GLU A 489 -23.44 -0.40 22.61
C GLU A 489 -22.12 -0.59 21.86
N ARG A 490 -21.78 -1.85 21.57
CA ARG A 490 -20.61 -2.22 20.77
C ARG A 490 -20.99 -2.08 19.29
N LYS A 491 -20.70 -0.93 18.69
CA LYS A 491 -21.03 -0.67 17.28
C LYS A 491 -19.85 -1.10 16.40
N PRO A 492 -20.00 -2.04 15.45
CA PRO A 492 -18.89 -2.47 14.62
C PRO A 492 -18.35 -1.28 13.82
N LYS A 493 -17.03 -1.08 13.87
CA LYS A 493 -16.35 -0.14 12.98
C LYS A 493 -16.05 -0.80 11.63
N SER A 494 -15.55 -0.02 10.68
CA SER A 494 -15.17 -0.51 9.36
C SER A 494 -14.08 -1.58 9.46
N SER A 495 -13.15 -1.45 10.42
CA SER A 495 -12.16 -2.47 10.77
C SER A 495 -12.76 -3.80 11.27
N ALA A 496 -13.88 -3.80 12.01
CA ALA A 496 -14.56 -5.04 12.41
C ALA A 496 -15.16 -5.78 11.20
N HIS A 497 -15.81 -5.04 10.27
CA HIS A 497 -16.31 -5.62 9.02
C HIS A 497 -15.17 -6.19 8.17
N TYR A 498 -14.04 -5.47 8.10
CA TYR A 498 -12.84 -5.92 7.42
C TYR A 498 -12.23 -7.18 8.04
N TYR A 499 -12.03 -7.20 9.37
CA TYR A 499 -11.40 -8.34 10.05
C TYR A 499 -12.28 -9.60 10.02
N LYS A 500 -13.60 -9.46 10.23
CA LYS A 500 -14.59 -10.53 9.98
C LYS A 500 -14.43 -11.13 8.59
N GLN A 501 -14.23 -10.28 7.59
CA GLN A 501 -14.07 -10.68 6.21
C GLN A 501 -12.72 -11.42 5.98
N ILE A 502 -11.63 -10.99 6.59
CA ILE A 502 -10.34 -11.71 6.55
C ILE A 502 -10.46 -13.10 7.15
N ILE A 503 -11.09 -13.24 8.33
CA ILE A 503 -11.21 -14.54 9.02
C ILE A 503 -12.03 -15.52 8.19
N ARG A 504 -13.19 -15.08 7.66
CA ARG A 504 -14.07 -15.92 6.82
C ARG A 504 -13.37 -16.48 5.58
N GLU A 505 -12.35 -15.79 5.07
CA GLU A 505 -11.61 -16.16 3.87
C GLU A 505 -10.17 -16.62 4.15
N ASN A 506 -9.79 -16.68 5.42
CA ASN A 506 -8.45 -17.02 5.90
C ASN A 506 -7.33 -16.25 5.16
N GLY A 507 -7.49 -14.96 4.87
CA GLY A 507 -6.48 -14.15 4.18
C GLY A 507 -7.02 -13.25 3.07
N PHE A 508 -6.30 -13.17 1.95
CA PHE A 508 -6.53 -12.22 0.85
C PHE A 508 -6.78 -12.92 -0.51
N PRO A 509 -7.81 -13.79 -0.64
CA PRO A 509 -8.09 -14.44 -1.91
C PRO A 509 -8.46 -13.42 -3.00
N LEU A 510 -7.97 -13.65 -4.21
CA LEU A 510 -8.29 -12.84 -5.40
C LEU A 510 -9.79 -12.96 -5.76
N LYS A 511 -10.62 -12.07 -5.23
CA LYS A 511 -12.06 -12.03 -5.51
C LYS A 511 -12.41 -11.58 -6.94
N GLU A 512 -11.61 -10.69 -7.52
CA GLU A 512 -12.01 -9.93 -8.71
C GLU A 512 -11.24 -10.26 -9.99
N SER A 513 -10.30 -11.22 -9.95
CA SER A 513 -9.80 -11.84 -11.17
C SER A 513 -10.85 -12.82 -11.71
N THR A 514 -11.86 -12.30 -12.41
CA THR A 514 -12.67 -13.13 -13.32
C THR A 514 -11.71 -13.89 -14.23
N SER A 515 -11.96 -15.18 -14.46
CA SER A 515 -11.03 -16.04 -15.22
C SER A 515 -10.72 -15.45 -16.61
N ASP A 516 -9.49 -15.69 -17.09
CA ASP A 516 -9.10 -15.23 -18.43
C ASP A 516 -10.01 -15.86 -19.48
N VAL A 517 -10.74 -15.00 -20.20
CA VAL A 517 -11.70 -15.43 -21.21
C VAL A 517 -10.94 -15.97 -22.45
N ARG A 518 -11.58 -16.78 -23.29
CA ARG A 518 -11.04 -17.15 -24.61
C ARG A 518 -11.86 -16.46 -25.70
N GLY A 519 -11.18 -15.87 -26.68
CA GLY A 519 -11.81 -15.07 -27.74
C GLY A 519 -10.82 -14.08 -28.37
N LYS A 520 -11.19 -13.55 -29.53
CA LYS A 520 -10.41 -12.54 -30.27
C LYS A 520 -11.15 -11.20 -30.26
N PHE A 521 -10.42 -10.11 -30.45
CA PHE A 521 -11.01 -8.82 -30.81
C PHE A 521 -11.52 -8.86 -32.28
N PRO A 522 -12.37 -7.89 -32.70
CA PRO A 522 -12.76 -7.71 -34.10
C PRO A 522 -11.55 -7.64 -35.06
N CYS A 523 -11.74 -8.02 -36.33
CA CYS A 523 -10.66 -8.06 -37.32
C CYS A 523 -10.12 -6.67 -37.70
N ASP A 524 -10.96 -5.65 -37.56
CA ASP A 524 -10.74 -4.23 -37.77
C ASP A 524 -10.33 -3.48 -36.49
N PHE A 525 -10.08 -4.21 -35.39
CA PHE A 525 -9.63 -3.61 -34.14
C PHE A 525 -8.30 -2.86 -34.33
N SER A 526 -8.33 -1.57 -33.99
CA SER A 526 -7.17 -0.69 -34.13
C SER A 526 -6.17 -0.95 -32.99
N TRP A 527 -5.02 -1.52 -33.34
CA TRP A 527 -3.89 -1.70 -32.43
C TRP A 527 -2.90 -0.56 -32.67
N GLY A 528 -2.55 0.20 -31.64
CA GLY A 528 -1.62 1.31 -31.82
C GLY A 528 -0.69 1.59 -30.67
N VAL A 529 0.30 2.43 -30.92
CA VAL A 529 1.22 2.99 -29.92
C VAL A 529 1.06 4.51 -29.87
N THR A 530 1.20 5.10 -28.69
CA THR A 530 1.07 6.54 -28.45
C THR A 530 2.42 7.16 -28.12
N GLU A 531 2.76 8.21 -28.85
CA GLU A 531 3.81 9.18 -28.54
C GLU A 531 3.17 10.52 -28.16
N SER A 532 3.92 11.34 -27.43
CA SER A 532 3.54 12.69 -27.00
C SER A 532 3.82 13.73 -28.10
N VAL A 533 4.37 14.90 -27.77
CA VAL A 533 4.65 15.97 -28.73
C VAL A 533 5.92 15.66 -29.53
N LEU A 534 5.78 15.42 -30.83
CA LEU A 534 6.91 15.32 -31.74
C LEU A 534 7.44 16.72 -32.06
N LYS A 535 8.62 17.07 -31.55
CA LYS A 535 9.29 18.32 -31.95
C LYS A 535 9.84 18.18 -33.39
N PRO A 536 9.51 19.11 -34.31
CA PRO A 536 9.84 18.95 -35.73
C PRO A 536 11.29 19.34 -36.03
N GLU A 537 11.97 18.52 -36.84
CA GLU A 537 13.25 18.89 -37.44
C GLU A 537 13.00 19.89 -38.60
N LEU A 538 13.49 21.13 -38.47
CA LEU A 538 13.27 22.18 -39.48
C LEU A 538 14.15 22.03 -40.73
N VAL A 539 15.22 21.22 -40.64
CA VAL A 539 16.18 20.93 -41.71
C VAL A 539 16.45 19.43 -41.67
N ALA A 540 16.65 18.80 -42.84
CA ALA A 540 17.07 17.42 -42.94
C ALA A 540 18.39 17.20 -42.19
N SER A 541 18.38 16.33 -41.18
CA SER A 541 19.52 16.06 -40.28
C SER A 541 20.48 15.00 -40.83
N SER A 542 20.13 14.32 -41.92
CA SER A 542 21.02 13.39 -42.61
C SER A 542 22.27 14.11 -43.16
N PRO A 543 23.49 13.58 -42.96
CA PRO A 543 24.70 14.12 -43.58
C PRO A 543 24.79 13.77 -45.09
N GLN A 544 23.83 13.04 -45.64
CA GLN A 544 23.82 12.63 -47.04
C GLN A 544 23.17 13.71 -47.91
N PHE A 545 23.78 13.99 -49.07
CA PHE A 545 23.28 14.94 -50.08
C PHE A 545 23.15 16.40 -49.60
N THR A 546 23.78 16.78 -48.49
CA THR A 546 23.79 18.15 -47.95
C THR A 546 25.00 18.97 -48.41
N ASP A 547 26.14 18.33 -48.65
CA ASP A 547 27.35 18.97 -49.16
C ASP A 547 27.26 19.24 -50.67
N PRO A 548 27.29 20.51 -51.13
CA PRO A 548 27.23 20.83 -52.55
C PRO A 548 28.62 20.85 -53.22
N HIS A 549 29.72 20.64 -52.50
CA HIS A 549 31.05 20.82 -53.08
C HIS A 549 31.52 19.59 -53.84
N LEU A 550 32.27 19.81 -54.93
CA LEU A 550 32.93 18.75 -55.67
C LEU A 550 34.30 18.46 -55.05
N TYR A 551 34.64 17.18 -54.89
CA TYR A 551 35.95 16.72 -54.40
C TYR A 551 36.62 15.80 -55.42
N VAL A 552 37.93 15.95 -55.58
CA VAL A 552 38.79 14.97 -56.25
C VAL A 552 39.31 14.00 -55.20
N TRP A 553 39.00 12.71 -55.34
CA TRP A 553 39.49 11.67 -54.44
C TRP A 553 40.81 11.08 -54.95
N ASN A 554 41.86 11.16 -54.14
CA ASN A 554 43.17 10.59 -54.48
C ASN A 554 43.23 9.09 -54.19
N VAL A 555 42.52 8.29 -54.99
CA VAL A 555 42.32 6.83 -54.79
C VAL A 555 43.65 6.06 -54.71
N THR A 556 44.63 6.43 -55.54
CA THR A 556 45.91 5.73 -55.69
C THR A 556 47.03 6.27 -54.78
N GLY A 557 46.86 7.46 -54.20
CA GLY A 557 47.84 8.11 -53.33
C GLY A 557 47.42 8.13 -51.85
N ASN A 558 47.33 9.33 -51.28
CA ASN A 558 47.07 9.55 -49.84
C ASN A 558 45.63 9.25 -49.40
N ARG A 559 44.73 8.85 -50.32
CA ARG A 559 43.29 8.57 -50.10
C ARG A 559 42.47 9.75 -49.58
N LEU A 560 42.99 10.97 -49.59
CA LEU A 560 42.27 12.17 -49.16
C LEU A 560 41.35 12.72 -50.26
N LEU A 561 40.35 13.49 -49.81
CA LEU A 561 39.43 14.26 -50.65
C LEU A 561 39.94 15.70 -50.75
N HIS A 562 40.18 16.19 -51.96
CA HIS A 562 40.61 17.56 -52.21
C HIS A 562 39.46 18.36 -52.86
N GLN A 563 39.00 19.42 -52.19
CA GLN A 563 37.87 20.24 -52.65
C GLN A 563 38.25 21.03 -53.91
N VAL A 564 37.37 21.02 -54.92
CA VAL A 564 37.53 21.83 -56.14
C VAL A 564 37.02 23.25 -55.85
N GLY A 565 37.93 24.21 -55.82
CA GLY A 565 37.61 25.63 -55.58
C GLY A 565 36.62 26.18 -56.62
N GLY A 566 35.62 26.94 -56.15
CA GLY A 566 34.65 27.63 -57.00
C GLY A 566 33.50 26.76 -57.57
N VAL A 567 33.56 25.44 -57.46
CA VAL A 567 32.51 24.54 -57.99
C VAL A 567 31.50 24.15 -56.91
N LYS A 568 30.21 24.40 -57.19
CA LYS A 568 29.09 23.89 -56.40
C LYS A 568 28.11 23.13 -57.29
N LEU A 569 27.82 21.89 -56.90
CA LEU A 569 26.85 21.00 -57.53
C LEU A 569 25.45 21.28 -56.99
N LYS A 570 24.44 20.97 -57.79
CA LYS A 570 23.04 21.00 -57.36
C LYS A 570 22.71 19.69 -56.63
N THR A 571 22.50 19.77 -55.32
CA THR A 571 22.03 18.64 -54.52
C THR A 571 20.55 18.34 -54.81
N ARG A 572 20.12 17.09 -54.55
CA ARG A 572 18.70 16.73 -54.66
C ARG A 572 17.88 17.41 -53.55
N PRO A 573 16.58 17.71 -53.76
CA PRO A 573 15.71 18.10 -52.65
C PRO A 573 15.71 17.04 -51.54
N GLY A 574 15.63 17.51 -50.29
CA GLY A 574 15.47 16.63 -49.13
C GLY A 574 14.18 15.81 -49.22
N GLN A 575 14.28 14.53 -48.87
CA GLN A 575 13.19 13.57 -48.77
C GLN A 575 12.85 13.33 -47.29
N CYS A 576 11.70 12.71 -47.03
CA CYS A 576 11.24 12.45 -45.66
C CYS A 576 12.18 11.53 -44.86
N THR A 577 12.91 10.64 -45.54
CA THR A 577 13.93 9.77 -44.96
C THR A 577 15.25 10.48 -44.61
N ASP A 578 15.43 11.73 -45.03
CA ASP A 578 16.61 12.55 -44.67
C ASP A 578 16.45 13.21 -43.28
N PHE A 579 15.28 13.09 -42.64
CA PHE A 579 15.08 13.38 -41.22
C PHE A 579 15.39 12.15 -40.38
N VAL A 580 16.46 12.19 -39.59
CA VAL A 580 16.99 11.03 -38.84
C VAL A 580 16.01 10.56 -37.76
N SER A 581 15.27 11.48 -37.11
CA SER A 581 14.18 11.11 -36.18
C SER A 581 13.08 10.30 -36.84
N ILE A 582 12.59 10.70 -38.02
CA ILE A 582 11.56 9.98 -38.77
C ILE A 582 12.06 8.58 -39.13
N LYS A 583 13.29 8.47 -39.64
CA LYS A 583 13.90 7.16 -39.95
C LYS A 583 13.90 6.23 -38.74
N ARG A 584 14.33 6.71 -37.56
CA ARG A 584 14.35 5.92 -36.31
C ARG A 584 12.95 5.51 -35.85
N GLN A 585 11.97 6.43 -35.91
CA GLN A 585 10.58 6.12 -35.56
C GLN A 585 9.98 5.04 -36.48
N VAL A 586 10.19 5.16 -37.79
CA VAL A 586 9.75 4.17 -38.79
C VAL A 586 10.41 2.81 -38.56
N GLU A 587 11.71 2.77 -38.25
CA GLU A 587 12.43 1.54 -37.90
C GLU A 587 11.92 0.87 -36.61
N MET A 588 11.44 1.65 -35.63
CA MET A 588 10.80 1.13 -34.41
C MET A 588 9.39 0.59 -34.72
N LEU A 589 8.55 1.40 -35.36
CA LEU A 589 7.16 1.06 -35.69
C LEU A 589 7.07 -0.22 -36.54
N ALA A 590 7.97 -0.39 -37.52
CA ALA A 590 8.06 -1.58 -38.36
C ALA A 590 8.27 -2.89 -37.57
N ARG A 591 8.83 -2.82 -36.35
CA ARG A 591 9.05 -3.99 -35.48
C ARG A 591 7.83 -4.33 -34.61
N MET A 592 6.95 -3.36 -34.36
CA MET A 592 5.88 -3.48 -33.36
C MET A 592 4.58 -4.11 -33.89
N LYS A 593 4.41 -4.22 -35.22
CA LYS A 593 3.16 -4.71 -35.87
C LYS A 593 1.89 -3.95 -35.48
N VAL A 594 2.02 -2.68 -35.09
CA VAL A 594 0.88 -1.78 -34.86
C VAL A 594 0.19 -1.43 -36.18
N THR A 595 -1.12 -1.18 -36.13
CA THR A 595 -1.91 -0.66 -37.26
C THR A 595 -2.18 0.84 -37.16
N TYR A 596 -1.99 1.44 -35.98
CA TYR A 596 -2.12 2.88 -35.75
C TYR A 596 -0.91 3.47 -35.01
N TYR A 597 -0.58 4.72 -35.33
CA TYR A 597 0.40 5.51 -34.59
C TYR A 597 -0.24 6.83 -34.14
N ARG A 598 -0.34 7.02 -32.83
CA ARG A 598 -0.84 8.26 -32.23
C ARG A 598 0.35 9.15 -31.85
N PHE A 599 0.31 10.42 -32.26
CA PHE A 599 1.30 11.43 -31.85
C PHE A 599 0.67 12.82 -31.79
N ALA A 600 1.35 13.78 -31.15
CA ALA A 600 0.89 15.17 -31.06
C ALA A 600 1.76 16.16 -31.85
N LEU A 601 1.10 17.18 -32.37
CA LEU A 601 1.70 18.34 -33.00
C LEU A 601 2.15 19.37 -31.95
N ASP A 602 3.24 20.06 -32.22
CA ASP A 602 3.70 21.20 -31.45
C ASP A 602 3.14 22.51 -32.05
N TRP A 603 2.02 23.02 -31.52
CA TRP A 603 1.37 24.26 -31.99
C TRP A 603 2.35 25.46 -32.09
N PRO A 604 3.25 25.73 -31.11
CA PRO A 604 4.22 26.82 -31.22
C PRO A 604 5.21 26.64 -32.37
N SER A 605 5.55 25.41 -32.75
CA SER A 605 6.41 25.15 -33.91
C SER A 605 5.69 25.37 -35.24
N VAL A 606 4.37 25.17 -35.31
CA VAL A 606 3.56 25.38 -36.53
C VAL A 606 3.21 26.86 -36.73
N LEU A 607 2.73 27.53 -35.67
CA LEU A 607 2.36 28.95 -35.66
C LEU A 607 3.10 29.70 -34.52
N PRO A 608 4.37 30.10 -34.70
CA PRO A 608 5.15 30.76 -33.66
C PRO A 608 4.54 32.06 -33.13
N THR A 609 3.81 32.79 -33.99
CA THR A 609 3.09 34.03 -33.65
C THR A 609 1.68 33.78 -33.12
N GLY A 610 1.19 32.54 -33.10
CA GLY A 610 -0.17 32.18 -32.70
C GLY A 610 -1.28 32.53 -33.71
N ASN A 611 -0.93 32.99 -34.91
CA ASN A 611 -1.86 33.39 -35.96
C ASN A 611 -1.35 32.95 -37.35
N LEU A 612 -2.22 32.99 -38.36
CA LEU A 612 -1.91 32.50 -39.72
C LEU A 612 -0.97 33.41 -40.54
N SER A 613 -0.49 34.55 -40.01
CA SER A 613 0.43 35.42 -40.76
C SER A 613 1.84 34.83 -40.91
N THR A 614 2.24 33.92 -40.02
CA THR A 614 3.59 33.34 -40.01
C THR A 614 3.52 31.83 -39.82
N VAL A 615 3.16 31.12 -40.90
CA VAL A 615 3.08 29.66 -40.93
C VAL A 615 4.47 29.04 -41.15
N ASN A 616 4.91 28.18 -40.22
CA ASN A 616 6.12 27.39 -40.40
C ASN A 616 5.89 26.18 -41.30
N ARG A 617 6.05 26.36 -42.61
CA ARG A 617 5.86 25.29 -43.60
C ARG A 617 6.86 24.13 -43.47
N GLN A 618 8.03 24.30 -42.85
CA GLN A 618 8.95 23.16 -42.62
C GLN A 618 8.46 22.25 -41.49
N ALA A 619 7.85 22.81 -40.43
CA ALA A 619 7.20 22.00 -39.40
C ALA A 619 6.04 21.17 -39.98
N LEU A 620 5.15 21.79 -40.77
CA LEU A 620 4.06 21.08 -41.48
C LEU A 620 4.60 19.97 -42.40
N ARG A 621 5.67 20.24 -43.16
CA ARG A 621 6.34 19.25 -44.00
C ARG A 621 6.90 18.08 -43.19
N TYR A 622 7.51 18.33 -42.03
CA TYR A 622 7.99 17.28 -41.13
C TYR A 622 6.84 16.37 -40.67
N TYR A 623 5.72 16.93 -40.19
CA TYR A 623 4.57 16.11 -39.79
C TYR A 623 3.94 15.35 -40.96
N ARG A 624 3.84 15.97 -42.14
CA ARG A 624 3.37 15.31 -43.37
C ARG A 624 4.30 14.17 -43.79
N CYS A 625 5.61 14.30 -43.57
CA CYS A 625 6.58 13.22 -43.71
C CYS A 625 6.36 12.09 -42.68
N VAL A 626 6.19 12.39 -41.39
CA VAL A 626 5.88 11.36 -40.36
C VAL A 626 4.65 10.55 -40.76
N VAL A 627 3.56 11.23 -41.16
CA VAL A 627 2.32 10.58 -41.62
C VAL A 627 2.55 9.74 -42.87
N SER A 628 3.17 10.29 -43.91
CA SER A 628 3.31 9.58 -45.19
C SER A 628 4.29 8.40 -45.12
N GLU A 629 5.36 8.46 -44.33
CA GLU A 629 6.23 7.31 -44.10
C GLU A 629 5.55 6.23 -43.23
N GLY A 630 4.73 6.62 -42.24
CA GLY A 630 3.88 5.69 -41.47
C GLY A 630 2.88 4.94 -42.36
N LEU A 631 2.19 5.66 -43.26
CA LEU A 631 1.24 5.05 -44.21
C LEU A 631 1.91 4.06 -45.17
N LYS A 632 3.18 4.24 -45.54
CA LYS A 632 3.94 3.23 -46.33
C LYS A 632 4.17 1.91 -45.59
N LEU A 633 4.10 1.92 -44.25
CA LEU A 633 4.12 0.72 -43.41
C LEU A 633 2.71 0.14 -43.16
N ASN A 634 1.67 0.68 -43.81
CA ASN A 634 0.25 0.44 -43.50
C ASN A 634 -0.14 0.83 -42.06
N ILE A 635 0.51 1.86 -41.50
CA ILE A 635 0.21 2.39 -40.16
C ILE A 635 -0.58 3.70 -40.29
N SER A 636 -1.82 3.68 -39.82
CA SER A 636 -2.72 4.83 -39.87
C SER A 636 -2.38 5.87 -38.78
N PRO A 637 -2.31 7.17 -39.11
CA PRO A 637 -2.05 8.20 -38.11
C PRO A 637 -3.30 8.54 -37.30
N MET A 638 -3.13 8.73 -35.99
CA MET A 638 -4.06 9.48 -35.13
C MET A 638 -3.35 10.74 -34.62
N VAL A 639 -3.73 11.91 -35.14
CA VAL A 639 -2.99 13.16 -34.85
C VAL A 639 -3.69 13.96 -33.76
N THR A 640 -2.95 14.29 -32.71
CA THR A 640 -3.38 15.20 -31.64
C THR A 640 -2.96 16.63 -31.96
N LEU A 641 -3.90 17.57 -32.09
CA LEU A 641 -3.62 18.96 -32.44
C LEU A 641 -2.94 19.74 -31.30
N TYR A 642 -3.38 19.53 -30.07
CA TYR A 642 -2.86 20.19 -28.88
C TYR A 642 -2.71 19.20 -27.71
N TYR A 643 -1.48 19.12 -27.18
CA TYR A 643 -1.11 18.23 -26.08
C TYR A 643 -0.41 19.08 -25.00
N PRO A 644 -1.12 19.50 -23.94
CA PRO A 644 -0.51 20.19 -22.82
C PRO A 644 0.29 19.23 -21.93
N THR A 645 1.31 19.75 -21.24
CA THR A 645 2.03 19.05 -20.17
C THR A 645 2.27 20.01 -19.00
N HIS A 646 2.52 19.49 -17.79
CA HIS A 646 2.84 20.33 -16.62
C HIS A 646 4.07 21.23 -16.83
N THR A 647 5.03 20.79 -17.65
CA THR A 647 6.27 21.53 -17.93
C THR A 647 6.17 22.46 -19.15
N GLN A 648 5.28 22.17 -20.09
CA GLN A 648 5.02 22.99 -21.27
C GLN A 648 3.52 23.05 -21.55
N LEU A 649 2.93 24.24 -21.34
CA LEU A 649 1.53 24.51 -21.69
C LEU A 649 1.26 24.37 -23.21
N GLY A 650 2.29 24.40 -24.07
CA GLY A 650 2.13 24.13 -25.50
C GLY A 650 1.39 25.22 -26.29
N LEU A 651 1.21 26.41 -25.72
CA LEU A 651 0.67 27.58 -26.42
C LEU A 651 1.80 28.41 -27.07
N PRO A 652 1.58 28.96 -28.28
CA PRO A 652 2.45 30.01 -28.84
C PRO A 652 2.64 31.18 -27.85
N THR A 653 3.86 31.69 -27.74
CA THR A 653 4.24 32.69 -26.73
C THR A 653 3.30 33.91 -26.66
N PRO A 654 2.84 34.51 -27.79
CA PRO A 654 1.90 35.64 -27.72
C PRO A 654 0.55 35.28 -27.09
N LEU A 655 0.03 34.08 -27.35
CA LEU A 655 -1.23 33.61 -26.76
C LEU A 655 -1.08 33.31 -25.27
N GLN A 656 0.08 32.76 -24.86
CA GLN A 656 0.38 32.56 -23.44
C GLN A 656 0.49 33.90 -22.69
N GLN A 657 1.17 34.89 -23.28
CA GLN A 657 1.30 36.24 -22.72
C GLN A 657 -0.04 36.99 -22.64
N SER A 658 -0.97 36.75 -23.57
CA SER A 658 -2.32 37.34 -23.54
C SER A 658 -3.31 36.66 -22.58
N GLY A 659 -2.84 35.81 -21.67
CA GLY A 659 -3.65 35.11 -20.65
C GLY A 659 -3.90 33.62 -20.92
N GLY A 660 -3.42 33.08 -22.05
CA GLY A 660 -3.64 31.69 -22.45
C GLY A 660 -5.12 31.31 -22.46
N TRP A 661 -5.45 30.13 -21.93
CA TRP A 661 -6.83 29.62 -21.89
C TRP A 661 -7.80 30.43 -21.02
N LEU A 662 -7.36 31.43 -20.24
CA LEU A 662 -8.28 32.36 -19.57
C LEU A 662 -8.85 33.41 -20.55
N ASN A 663 -8.24 33.59 -21.72
CA ASN A 663 -8.67 34.51 -22.76
C ASN A 663 -9.49 33.74 -23.83
N PRO A 664 -10.77 34.10 -24.07
CA PRO A 664 -11.59 33.41 -25.06
C PRO A 664 -11.05 33.52 -26.50
N SER A 665 -10.26 34.55 -26.81
CA SER A 665 -9.59 34.70 -28.12
C SER A 665 -8.68 33.52 -28.47
N THR A 666 -8.13 32.82 -27.47
CA THR A 666 -7.30 31.62 -27.67
C THR A 666 -8.10 30.47 -28.28
N ALA A 667 -9.40 30.36 -28.00
CA ALA A 667 -10.27 29.36 -28.64
C ALA A 667 -10.44 29.62 -30.14
N LYS A 668 -10.53 30.89 -30.55
CA LYS A 668 -10.58 31.26 -31.99
C LYS A 668 -9.23 31.02 -32.68
N ALA A 669 -8.12 31.39 -32.05
CA ALA A 669 -6.79 31.08 -32.58
C ALA A 669 -6.55 29.56 -32.72
N PHE A 670 -7.10 28.75 -31.80
CA PHE A 670 -7.06 27.28 -31.90
C PHE A 670 -7.90 26.75 -33.06
N GLN A 671 -9.07 27.33 -33.34
CA GLN A 671 -9.87 26.99 -34.52
C GLN A 671 -9.09 27.25 -35.82
N ASP A 672 -8.45 28.42 -35.95
CA ASP A 672 -7.70 28.79 -37.14
C ASP A 672 -6.46 27.89 -37.35
N TYR A 673 -5.76 27.54 -36.26
CA TYR A 673 -4.69 26.53 -36.25
C TYR A 673 -5.19 25.13 -36.66
N SER A 674 -6.35 24.71 -36.14
CA SER A 674 -6.95 23.42 -36.46
C SER A 674 -7.29 23.33 -37.95
N GLY A 675 -7.88 24.39 -38.52
CA GLY A 675 -8.17 24.49 -39.95
C GLY A 675 -6.94 24.33 -40.83
N LEU A 676 -5.83 25.00 -40.49
CA LEU A 676 -4.56 24.84 -41.19
C LEU A 676 -4.05 23.38 -41.14
N CYS A 677 -4.15 22.72 -39.99
CA CYS A 677 -3.73 21.33 -39.84
C CYS A 677 -4.62 20.37 -40.65
N PHE A 678 -5.94 20.58 -40.64
CA PHE A 678 -6.88 19.81 -41.45
C PHE A 678 -6.62 20.00 -42.95
N GLN A 679 -6.32 21.21 -43.39
CA GLN A 679 -5.98 21.53 -44.78
C GLN A 679 -4.68 20.85 -45.24
N GLU A 680 -3.62 20.92 -44.44
CA GLU A 680 -2.26 20.51 -44.85
C GLU A 680 -1.96 19.02 -44.60
N LEU A 681 -2.78 18.31 -43.80
CA LEU A 681 -2.56 16.90 -43.42
C LEU A 681 -3.80 15.98 -43.57
N GLY A 682 -5.02 16.51 -43.63
CA GLY A 682 -6.27 15.72 -43.53
C GLY A 682 -6.65 14.91 -44.77
N ASP A 683 -5.97 15.11 -45.90
CA ASP A 683 -6.03 14.17 -47.02
C ASP A 683 -5.45 12.80 -46.61
N LEU A 684 -4.42 12.78 -45.76
CA LEU A 684 -3.76 11.58 -45.23
C LEU A 684 -4.28 11.16 -43.85
N VAL A 685 -4.60 12.10 -42.96
CA VAL A 685 -5.01 11.83 -41.58
C VAL A 685 -6.53 11.65 -41.46
N LYS A 686 -6.96 10.52 -40.89
CA LYS A 686 -8.39 10.16 -40.74
C LYS A 686 -8.90 10.09 -39.31
N LEU A 687 -8.03 10.10 -38.30
CA LEU A 687 -8.41 10.21 -36.90
C LEU A 687 -7.71 11.41 -36.25
N TRP A 688 -8.50 12.29 -35.65
CA TRP A 688 -8.03 13.52 -35.02
C TRP A 688 -8.46 13.59 -33.57
N ILE A 689 -7.52 14.01 -32.71
CA ILE A 689 -7.78 14.42 -31.33
C ILE A 689 -7.52 15.93 -31.27
N THR A 690 -8.52 16.75 -30.92
CA THR A 690 -8.30 18.19 -30.81
C THR A 690 -7.40 18.51 -29.62
N ILE A 691 -7.73 17.96 -28.45
CA ILE A 691 -7.04 18.25 -27.18
C ILE A 691 -6.84 16.94 -26.42
N ASN A 692 -5.63 16.72 -25.91
CA ASN A 692 -5.34 15.62 -24.97
C ASN A 692 -5.47 16.09 -23.52
N GLU A 693 -6.26 15.35 -22.73
CA GLU A 693 -6.45 15.51 -21.29
C GLU A 693 -6.74 16.95 -20.82
N PRO A 694 -7.71 17.66 -21.44
CA PRO A 694 -8.04 19.03 -21.02
C PRO A 694 -8.57 19.09 -19.57
N ASN A 695 -9.08 17.97 -19.05
CA ASN A 695 -9.50 17.80 -17.66
C ASN A 695 -8.33 17.70 -16.66
N ARG A 696 -7.07 17.58 -17.11
CA ARG A 696 -5.85 17.69 -16.27
C ARG A 696 -5.21 19.08 -16.31
N LEU A 697 -5.70 20.00 -17.15
CA LEU A 697 -5.22 21.40 -17.16
C LEU A 697 -5.58 22.18 -15.88
N SER A 698 -6.42 21.61 -15.00
CA SER A 698 -6.61 22.04 -13.61
C SER A 698 -5.30 22.28 -12.88
N ASP A 699 -4.31 21.43 -13.15
CA ASP A 699 -3.07 21.36 -12.40
C ASP A 699 -2.13 22.52 -12.79
N ILE A 700 -2.34 23.10 -13.98
CA ILE A 700 -1.65 24.31 -14.48
C ILE A 700 -2.42 25.58 -14.11
N TYR A 701 -3.75 25.60 -14.30
CA TYR A 701 -4.62 26.72 -13.94
C TYR A 701 -5.14 26.61 -12.49
N ASN A 702 -4.23 26.35 -11.55
CA ASN A 702 -4.54 25.99 -10.16
C ASN A 702 -4.76 27.19 -9.21
N ARG A 703 -4.54 28.43 -9.66
CA ARG A 703 -4.56 29.64 -8.81
C ARG A 703 -5.88 29.82 -8.05
N THR A 704 -7.00 29.60 -8.74
CA THR A 704 -8.36 29.57 -8.18
C THR A 704 -9.21 28.59 -8.97
N GLY A 705 -10.25 28.02 -8.37
CA GLY A 705 -11.25 27.19 -9.06
C GLY A 705 -11.92 27.96 -10.19
N ASN A 706 -12.18 29.26 -10.00
CA ASN A 706 -12.73 30.13 -11.06
C ASN A 706 -11.81 30.22 -12.30
N ASP A 707 -10.49 30.28 -12.11
CA ASP A 707 -9.54 30.22 -13.22
C ASP A 707 -9.53 28.84 -13.88
N THR A 708 -9.53 27.76 -13.08
CA THR A 708 -9.64 26.39 -13.60
C THR A 708 -10.90 26.19 -14.46
N TYR A 709 -12.06 26.57 -13.94
CA TYR A 709 -13.35 26.38 -14.62
C TYR A 709 -13.49 27.30 -15.85
N ARG A 710 -12.97 28.52 -15.81
CA ARG A 710 -12.94 29.42 -16.97
C ARG A 710 -12.01 28.94 -18.08
N ALA A 711 -10.83 28.42 -17.73
CA ALA A 711 -9.92 27.83 -18.70
C ALA A 711 -10.56 26.59 -19.38
N ALA A 712 -11.16 25.70 -18.59
CA ALA A 712 -11.88 24.52 -19.09
C ALA A 712 -13.08 24.88 -19.99
N HIS A 713 -13.82 25.93 -19.65
CA HIS A 713 -14.89 26.44 -20.50
C HIS A 713 -14.37 26.86 -21.88
N ASN A 714 -13.31 27.69 -21.93
CA ASN A 714 -12.70 28.11 -23.18
C ASN A 714 -12.10 26.93 -23.99
N LEU A 715 -11.60 25.88 -23.31
CA LEU A 715 -11.13 24.64 -23.95
C LEU A 715 -12.28 23.85 -24.59
N LEU A 716 -13.45 23.75 -23.94
CA LEU A 716 -14.65 23.13 -24.50
C LEU A 716 -15.14 23.89 -25.75
N ILE A 717 -15.19 25.22 -25.69
CA ILE A 717 -15.52 26.06 -26.85
C ILE A 717 -14.49 25.88 -27.98
N ALA A 718 -13.19 25.84 -27.67
CA ALA A 718 -12.13 25.65 -28.66
C ALA A 718 -12.21 24.29 -29.37
N HIS A 719 -12.45 23.21 -28.62
CA HIS A 719 -12.69 21.88 -29.17
C HIS A 719 -13.92 21.87 -30.08
N ALA A 720 -15.05 22.41 -29.64
CA ALA A 720 -16.27 22.45 -30.44
C ALA A 720 -16.11 23.30 -31.71
N LEU A 721 -15.46 24.47 -31.64
CA LEU A 721 -15.15 25.30 -32.80
C LEU A 721 -14.27 24.57 -33.83
N ALA A 722 -13.32 23.74 -33.38
CA ALA A 722 -12.49 22.92 -34.26
C ALA A 722 -13.26 21.73 -34.85
N TRP A 723 -14.14 21.08 -34.07
CA TRP A 723 -14.99 20.00 -34.54
C TRP A 723 -15.98 20.48 -35.61
N HIS A 724 -16.72 21.58 -35.36
CA HIS A 724 -17.65 22.16 -36.34
C HIS A 724 -16.95 22.63 -37.60
N LEU A 725 -15.72 23.18 -37.48
CA LEU A 725 -14.90 23.52 -38.64
C LEU A 725 -14.57 22.29 -39.49
N TYR A 726 -14.17 21.18 -38.85
CA TYR A 726 -13.90 19.93 -39.55
C TYR A 726 -15.16 19.38 -40.23
N ASP A 727 -16.24 19.28 -39.47
CA ASP A 727 -17.53 18.72 -39.91
C ASP A 727 -18.06 19.42 -41.16
N GLN A 728 -18.08 20.75 -41.14
CA GLN A 728 -18.67 21.58 -42.19
C GLN A 728 -17.77 21.73 -43.44
N GLN A 729 -16.44 21.86 -43.26
CA GLN A 729 -15.53 22.22 -44.37
C GLN A 729 -14.67 21.05 -44.87
N TYR A 730 -14.31 20.10 -44.01
CA TYR A 730 -13.28 19.10 -44.31
C TYR A 730 -13.84 17.67 -44.40
N ARG A 731 -14.79 17.29 -43.54
CA ARG A 731 -15.37 15.94 -43.51
C ARG A 731 -15.94 15.46 -44.85
N PRO A 732 -16.67 16.28 -45.66
CA PRO A 732 -17.22 15.81 -46.94
C PRO A 732 -16.15 15.30 -47.93
N ALA A 733 -14.97 15.92 -47.91
CA ALA A 733 -13.84 15.54 -48.76
C ALA A 733 -12.91 14.50 -48.11
N GLN A 734 -12.66 14.64 -46.81
CA GLN A 734 -11.61 13.87 -46.12
C GLN A 734 -12.11 12.59 -45.46
N ARG A 735 -13.39 12.53 -45.07
CA ARG A 735 -14.07 11.39 -44.41
C ARG A 735 -13.37 10.86 -43.15
N GLY A 736 -12.68 11.73 -42.42
CA GLY A 736 -12.12 11.42 -41.11
C GLY A 736 -13.09 11.67 -39.95
N LEU A 737 -12.63 11.33 -38.75
CA LEU A 737 -13.32 11.55 -37.48
C LEU A 737 -12.49 12.43 -36.53
N VAL A 738 -13.17 13.19 -35.68
CA VAL A 738 -12.61 14.16 -34.72
C VAL A 738 -13.25 13.97 -33.34
N SER A 739 -12.42 13.94 -32.30
CA SER A 739 -12.85 13.97 -30.90
C SER A 739 -11.79 14.64 -30.01
N LEU A 740 -11.89 14.48 -28.69
CA LEU A 740 -10.89 14.85 -27.68
C LEU A 740 -10.58 13.64 -26.78
N SER A 741 -9.34 13.51 -26.30
CA SER A 741 -8.97 12.44 -25.35
C SER A 741 -9.17 12.94 -23.93
N LEU A 742 -10.07 12.33 -23.17
CA LEU A 742 -10.27 12.63 -21.74
C LEU A 742 -9.39 11.73 -20.88
N HIS A 743 -8.76 12.31 -19.85
CA HIS A 743 -8.22 11.51 -18.76
C HIS A 743 -9.38 10.84 -18.02
N SER A 744 -9.26 9.56 -17.69
CA SER A 744 -10.35 8.76 -17.13
C SER A 744 -9.78 7.63 -16.28
N ASP A 745 -9.06 8.00 -15.22
CA ASP A 745 -8.73 7.04 -14.17
C ASP A 745 -10.03 6.58 -13.51
N TRP A 746 -10.04 5.34 -13.00
CA TRP A 746 -11.21 4.85 -12.26
C TRP A 746 -11.10 5.26 -10.79
N ALA A 747 -12.22 5.36 -10.06
CA ALA A 747 -12.23 5.63 -8.63
C ALA A 747 -13.04 4.60 -7.84
N GLU A 748 -12.49 4.19 -6.71
CA GLU A 748 -13.09 3.25 -5.77
C GLU A 748 -13.07 3.84 -4.35
N PRO A 749 -14.02 3.49 -3.49
CA PRO A 749 -13.98 3.89 -2.10
C PRO A 749 -12.76 3.27 -1.40
N ALA A 750 -11.92 4.10 -0.78
CA ALA A 750 -10.82 3.63 0.06
C ALA A 750 -11.32 2.76 1.24
N ASN A 751 -12.56 3.01 1.70
CA ASN A 751 -13.24 2.17 2.67
C ASN A 751 -14.57 1.71 2.06
N PRO A 752 -14.69 0.45 1.59
CA PRO A 752 -15.91 -0.04 0.94
C PRO A 752 -17.10 -0.17 1.90
N TYR A 753 -16.87 -0.05 3.22
CA TYR A 753 -17.89 -0.05 4.26
C TYR A 753 -18.40 1.37 4.59
N ALA A 754 -17.85 2.41 3.95
CA ALA A 754 -18.22 3.80 4.19
C ALA A 754 -18.98 4.42 2.99
N GLU A 755 -20.24 4.76 3.20
CA GLU A 755 -21.10 5.40 2.18
C GLU A 755 -20.55 6.77 1.72
N SER A 756 -19.93 7.51 2.63
CA SER A 756 -19.20 8.76 2.36
C SER A 756 -18.10 8.58 1.29
N HIS A 757 -17.40 7.44 1.31
CA HIS A 757 -16.36 7.11 0.33
C HIS A 757 -16.96 6.70 -1.03
N TRP A 758 -18.07 5.95 -1.06
CA TRP A 758 -18.78 5.64 -2.31
C TRP A 758 -19.26 6.91 -3.01
N GLN A 759 -19.82 7.86 -2.26
CA GLN A 759 -20.21 9.18 -2.75
C GLN A 759 -19.00 10.02 -3.20
N ALA A 760 -17.83 9.84 -2.57
CA ALA A 760 -16.58 10.46 -3.02
C ALA A 760 -16.07 9.86 -4.34
N ALA A 761 -16.23 8.56 -4.56
CA ALA A 761 -15.86 7.87 -5.81
C ALA A 761 -16.69 8.36 -7.00
N GLU A 762 -18.02 8.38 -6.89
CA GLU A 762 -18.86 8.92 -7.96
C GLU A 762 -18.61 10.43 -8.14
N ARG A 763 -18.44 11.22 -7.07
CA ARG A 763 -18.11 12.65 -7.18
C ARG A 763 -16.77 12.90 -7.86
N PHE A 764 -15.75 12.07 -7.63
CA PHE A 764 -14.49 12.13 -8.37
C PHE A 764 -14.72 11.97 -9.88
N LEU A 765 -15.49 10.94 -10.29
CA LEU A 765 -15.80 10.68 -11.71
C LEU A 765 -16.62 11.82 -12.33
N GLN A 766 -17.50 12.47 -11.56
CA GLN A 766 -18.24 13.65 -12.00
C GLN A 766 -17.34 14.87 -12.25
N PHE A 767 -16.33 15.09 -11.42
CA PHE A 767 -15.38 16.21 -11.57
C PHE A 767 -14.27 15.92 -12.60
N GLU A 768 -13.84 14.67 -12.74
CA GLU A 768 -12.79 14.28 -13.68
C GLU A 768 -13.35 14.03 -15.09
N ILE A 769 -14.31 13.11 -15.23
CA ILE A 769 -14.80 12.62 -16.52
C ILE A 769 -16.00 13.43 -16.98
N ALA A 770 -17.06 13.50 -16.17
CA ALA A 770 -18.33 14.12 -16.59
C ALA A 770 -18.18 15.63 -16.87
N TRP A 771 -17.23 16.30 -16.21
CA TRP A 771 -16.95 17.74 -16.40
C TRP A 771 -16.80 18.13 -17.87
N PHE A 772 -16.15 17.30 -18.69
CA PHE A 772 -16.04 17.47 -20.14
C PHE A 772 -16.99 16.54 -20.92
N ALA A 773 -17.28 15.34 -20.42
CA ALA A 773 -18.12 14.38 -21.14
C ALA A 773 -19.62 14.76 -21.17
N GLU A 774 -20.18 15.32 -20.10
CA GLU A 774 -21.61 15.68 -20.03
C GLU A 774 -22.00 16.81 -21.01
N PRO A 775 -21.22 17.91 -21.15
CA PRO A 775 -21.45 18.90 -22.18
C PRO A 775 -21.42 18.32 -23.60
N LEU A 776 -20.41 17.48 -23.89
CA LEU A 776 -20.14 17.02 -25.25
C LEU A 776 -21.06 15.88 -25.70
N PHE A 777 -21.24 14.85 -24.88
CA PHE A 777 -21.94 13.63 -25.29
C PHE A 777 -23.44 13.60 -24.93
N LYS A 778 -23.97 14.59 -24.20
CA LYS A 778 -25.32 14.45 -23.60
C LYS A 778 -26.15 15.72 -23.49
N THR A 779 -25.76 16.70 -22.68
CA THR A 779 -26.66 17.79 -22.27
C THR A 779 -26.36 19.13 -22.95
N GLY A 780 -25.13 19.35 -23.42
CA GLY A 780 -24.63 20.67 -23.78
C GLY A 780 -24.20 21.55 -22.60
N ASP A 781 -24.24 21.03 -21.36
CA ASP A 781 -24.03 21.80 -20.14
C ASP A 781 -23.30 20.96 -19.07
N TYR A 782 -22.67 21.61 -18.08
CA TYR A 782 -21.88 20.91 -17.05
C TYR A 782 -22.70 19.95 -16.18
N PRO A 783 -22.10 18.89 -15.61
CA PRO A 783 -22.80 17.92 -14.76
C PRO A 783 -23.57 18.58 -13.61
N LEU A 784 -24.82 18.13 -13.41
CA LEU A 784 -25.67 18.64 -12.34
C LEU A 784 -25.03 18.42 -10.96
N ALA A 785 -24.52 17.21 -10.71
CA ALA A 785 -23.87 16.85 -9.45
C ALA A 785 -22.65 17.75 -9.13
N MET A 786 -21.82 18.07 -10.13
CA MET A 786 -20.68 18.97 -9.98
C MET A 786 -21.14 20.39 -9.61
N ARG A 787 -22.12 20.93 -10.36
CA ARG A 787 -22.68 22.27 -10.15
C ARG A 787 -23.34 22.42 -8.79
N GLU A 788 -24.14 21.43 -8.38
CA GLU A 788 -24.83 21.42 -7.09
C GLU A 788 -23.84 21.32 -5.93
N TYR A 789 -22.77 20.54 -6.05
CA TYR A 789 -21.75 20.41 -5.01
C TYR A 789 -20.95 21.70 -4.79
N ILE A 790 -20.49 22.34 -5.88
CA ILE A 790 -19.80 23.64 -5.82
C ILE A 790 -20.74 24.71 -5.21
N ALA A 791 -22.00 24.76 -5.67
CA ALA A 791 -22.99 25.69 -5.15
C ALA A 791 -23.34 25.42 -3.66
N PHE A 792 -23.38 24.16 -3.23
CA PHE A 792 -23.55 23.77 -1.83
C PHE A 792 -22.39 24.28 -0.98
N LYS A 793 -21.14 24.07 -1.40
CA LYS A 793 -19.95 24.61 -0.70
C LYS A 793 -19.97 26.14 -0.60
N ASN A 794 -20.37 26.80 -1.67
CA ASN A 794 -20.46 28.27 -1.71
C ASN A 794 -21.50 28.78 -0.70
N ARG A 795 -22.70 28.17 -0.66
CA ARG A 795 -23.74 28.46 0.36
C ARG A 795 -23.30 28.20 1.80
N GLN A 796 -22.37 27.27 2.02
CA GLN A 796 -21.78 26.98 3.34
C GLN A 796 -20.58 27.88 3.69
N GLY A 797 -20.16 28.79 2.79
CA GLY A 797 -18.98 29.64 2.98
C GLY A 797 -17.63 28.90 2.90
N LEU A 798 -17.63 27.63 2.47
CA LEU A 798 -16.44 26.77 2.43
C LEU A 798 -15.57 27.00 1.18
N SER A 799 -16.18 27.54 0.12
CA SER A 799 -15.52 27.94 -1.13
C SER A 799 -16.17 29.19 -1.71
N ARG A 800 -15.41 29.96 -2.49
CA ARG A 800 -15.88 31.10 -3.30
C ARG A 800 -15.94 30.76 -4.79
N SER A 801 -15.67 29.51 -5.15
CA SER A 801 -15.72 29.04 -6.52
C SER A 801 -17.14 29.11 -7.10
N THR A 802 -17.20 29.36 -8.40
CA THR A 802 -18.40 29.43 -9.23
C THR A 802 -18.12 28.78 -10.57
N LEU A 803 -18.97 27.84 -10.97
CA LEU A 803 -18.91 27.22 -12.29
C LEU A 803 -19.52 28.17 -13.34
N PRO A 804 -18.88 28.44 -14.49
CA PRO A 804 -19.47 29.23 -15.56
C PRO A 804 -20.81 28.64 -16.04
N GLN A 805 -21.70 29.50 -16.53
CA GLN A 805 -22.93 29.08 -17.20
C GLN A 805 -22.71 29.12 -18.70
N PHE A 806 -23.09 28.07 -19.42
CA PHE A 806 -23.12 28.09 -20.88
C PHE A 806 -24.33 28.91 -21.37
N THR A 807 -24.12 29.77 -22.36
CA THR A 807 -25.23 30.40 -23.11
C THR A 807 -25.95 29.36 -23.98
N GLU A 808 -27.17 29.65 -24.43
CA GLU A 808 -27.91 28.72 -25.27
C GLU A 808 -27.21 28.47 -26.63
N GLU A 809 -26.48 29.46 -27.14
CA GLU A 809 -25.60 29.34 -28.31
C GLU A 809 -24.43 28.38 -28.04
N GLU A 810 -23.75 28.53 -26.90
CA GLU A 810 -22.63 27.66 -26.52
C GLU A 810 -23.09 26.23 -26.23
N ARG A 811 -24.25 26.04 -25.59
CA ARG A 811 -24.85 24.71 -25.35
C ARG A 811 -25.08 23.96 -26.66
N ARG A 812 -25.56 24.66 -27.69
CA ARG A 812 -25.74 24.11 -29.05
C ARG A 812 -24.42 23.88 -29.78
N LEU A 813 -23.41 24.70 -29.51
CA LEU A 813 -22.08 24.55 -30.09
C LEU A 813 -21.38 23.29 -29.55
N VAL A 814 -21.39 23.07 -28.23
CA VAL A 814 -20.65 21.94 -27.60
C VAL A 814 -21.40 20.61 -27.66
N LYS A 815 -22.73 20.62 -27.64
CA LYS A 815 -23.53 19.38 -27.62
C LYS A 815 -23.39 18.60 -28.92
N GLY A 816 -22.88 17.38 -28.83
CA GLY A 816 -22.67 16.47 -29.95
C GLY A 816 -21.37 16.71 -30.72
N ALA A 817 -20.49 17.59 -30.26
CA ALA A 817 -19.26 17.98 -30.97
C ALA A 817 -18.10 16.96 -30.87
N ALA A 818 -18.40 15.66 -30.91
CA ALA A 818 -17.42 14.58 -30.85
C ALA A 818 -17.94 13.31 -31.54
N ASP A 819 -17.11 12.72 -32.42
CA ASP A 819 -17.53 11.58 -33.25
C ASP A 819 -17.40 10.21 -32.55
N PHE A 820 -16.52 10.11 -31.56
CA PHE A 820 -16.21 8.91 -30.78
C PHE A 820 -15.72 9.32 -29.38
N TYR A 821 -15.74 8.41 -28.42
CA TYR A 821 -15.22 8.67 -27.08
C TYR A 821 -13.74 8.27 -26.99
N ALA A 822 -12.82 9.21 -26.78
CA ALA A 822 -11.41 8.89 -26.54
C ALA A 822 -11.06 8.97 -25.04
N LEU A 823 -10.47 7.89 -24.54
CA LEU A 823 -10.19 7.63 -23.13
C LEU A 823 -8.68 7.38 -22.93
N ASN A 824 -8.06 8.13 -22.04
CA ASN A 824 -6.76 7.79 -21.48
C ASN A 824 -6.98 7.24 -20.06
N HIS A 825 -6.55 6.01 -19.78
CA HIS A 825 -6.76 5.35 -18.49
C HIS A 825 -5.47 4.66 -18.04
N PHE A 826 -5.03 4.93 -16.82
CA PHE A 826 -3.76 4.42 -16.31
C PHE A 826 -3.93 3.59 -15.03
N THR A 827 -4.75 4.05 -14.08
CA THR A 827 -4.88 3.43 -12.76
C THR A 827 -6.31 3.52 -12.21
N THR A 828 -6.54 2.82 -11.09
CA THR A 828 -7.67 3.10 -10.20
C THR A 828 -7.16 3.88 -8.98
N ARG A 829 -7.88 4.92 -8.57
CA ARG A 829 -7.62 5.74 -7.39
C ARG A 829 -8.53 5.30 -6.25
N PHE A 830 -7.98 5.05 -5.06
CA PHE A 830 -8.80 4.87 -3.87
C PHE A 830 -9.07 6.24 -3.25
N VAL A 831 -10.35 6.57 -3.06
CA VAL A 831 -10.78 7.89 -2.59
C VAL A 831 -11.52 7.83 -1.25
N MET A 832 -11.36 8.89 -0.47
CA MET A 832 -12.17 9.16 0.71
C MET A 832 -12.81 10.54 0.63
N HIS A 833 -13.95 10.71 1.29
CA HIS A 833 -14.48 12.04 1.53
C HIS A 833 -13.61 12.75 2.57
N SER A 834 -13.12 13.93 2.21
CA SER A 834 -12.35 14.78 3.13
C SER A 834 -12.77 16.22 2.88
N ARG A 835 -13.47 16.83 3.85
CA ARG A 835 -14.00 18.20 3.73
C ARG A 835 -12.86 19.21 3.89
N GLN A 836 -12.63 19.98 2.84
CA GLN A 836 -11.53 20.94 2.75
C GLN A 836 -12.03 22.38 2.68
N ASN A 837 -11.31 23.31 3.30
CA ASN A 837 -11.55 24.75 3.13
C ASN A 837 -10.62 25.28 2.04
N GLY A 838 -11.17 25.97 1.05
CA GLY A 838 -10.38 26.47 -0.08
C GLY A 838 -11.26 26.85 -1.27
N SER A 839 -10.65 27.39 -2.32
CA SER A 839 -11.36 27.73 -3.58
C SER A 839 -10.46 27.41 -4.77
N HIS A 840 -9.97 26.18 -4.76
CA HIS A 840 -9.23 25.51 -5.83
C HIS A 840 -10.00 24.26 -6.25
N TYR A 841 -9.82 23.81 -7.49
CA TYR A 841 -10.49 22.61 -8.03
C TYR A 841 -10.41 21.39 -7.12
N ASP A 842 -9.21 21.07 -6.58
CA ASP A 842 -9.03 19.94 -5.66
C ASP A 842 -9.79 20.09 -4.34
N THR A 843 -9.81 21.30 -3.79
CA THR A 843 -10.57 21.59 -2.57
C THR A 843 -12.07 21.59 -2.84
N ASP A 844 -12.54 21.99 -4.02
CA ASP A 844 -13.96 22.03 -4.34
C ASP A 844 -14.60 20.63 -4.44
N ARG A 845 -13.81 19.60 -4.82
CA ARG A 845 -14.29 18.20 -4.91
C ARG A 845 -14.35 17.43 -3.59
N ASP A 846 -13.77 17.92 -2.48
CA ASP A 846 -13.75 17.20 -1.17
C ASP A 846 -13.37 15.71 -1.28
N VAL A 847 -12.32 15.43 -2.05
CA VAL A 847 -11.74 14.10 -2.27
C VAL A 847 -10.30 14.11 -1.76
N GLN A 848 -9.93 13.06 -1.06
CA GLN A 848 -8.54 12.76 -0.70
C GLN A 848 -8.21 11.34 -1.18
N PHE A 849 -7.00 11.17 -1.71
CA PHE A 849 -6.53 9.88 -2.22
C PHE A 849 -5.81 9.08 -1.14
N LEU A 850 -6.03 7.76 -1.13
CA LEU A 850 -5.21 6.81 -0.39
C LEU A 850 -4.50 5.90 -1.38
N GLN A 851 -3.27 5.49 -1.04
CA GLN A 851 -2.59 4.41 -1.74
C GLN A 851 -2.92 3.10 -1.04
N ASP A 852 -3.51 2.16 -1.78
CA ASP A 852 -3.68 0.81 -1.31
C ASP A 852 -2.38 0.04 -1.55
N ILE A 853 -1.56 -0.05 -0.49
CA ILE A 853 -0.30 -0.81 -0.41
C ILE A 853 -0.42 -2.28 -0.84
N THR A 854 -1.64 -2.79 -1.02
CA THR A 854 -1.89 -4.17 -1.43
C THR A 854 -1.96 -4.36 -2.93
N CYS A 855 -2.13 -3.28 -3.67
CA CYS A 855 -2.10 -3.32 -5.11
C CYS A 855 -0.63 -3.36 -5.55
N LEU A 856 -0.32 -4.21 -6.52
CA LEU A 856 0.90 -4.07 -7.29
C LEU A 856 0.96 -2.63 -7.82
N SER A 857 2.05 -1.91 -7.59
CA SER A 857 2.21 -0.54 -8.05
C SER A 857 3.59 -0.31 -8.64
N SER A 858 3.68 0.68 -9.53
CA SER A 858 4.94 1.09 -10.14
C SER A 858 5.81 1.96 -9.21
N PRO A 859 7.08 2.23 -9.57
CA PRO A 859 7.92 3.22 -8.88
C PRO A 859 7.26 4.60 -8.71
N SER A 860 6.47 5.07 -9.70
CA SER A 860 5.66 6.29 -9.61
C SER A 860 4.31 6.10 -8.89
N HIS A 861 4.17 5.02 -8.11
CA HIS A 861 3.02 4.70 -7.25
C HIS A 861 1.66 4.56 -7.96
N LEU A 862 1.65 4.27 -9.27
CA LEU A 862 0.42 3.97 -10.00
C LEU A 862 -0.01 2.52 -9.71
N ALA A 863 -1.27 2.33 -9.30
CA ALA A 863 -1.80 1.02 -8.92
C ALA A 863 -2.25 0.22 -10.16
N VAL A 864 -1.74 -1.00 -10.27
CA VAL A 864 -2.08 -1.96 -11.33
C VAL A 864 -3.38 -2.67 -10.94
N LEU A 865 -4.50 -2.09 -11.38
CA LEU A 865 -5.85 -2.57 -11.10
C LEU A 865 -6.65 -2.76 -12.40
N PRO A 866 -6.42 -3.87 -13.14
CA PRO A 866 -6.93 -4.08 -14.49
C PRO A 866 -8.45 -3.99 -14.62
N TRP A 867 -9.19 -4.45 -13.60
CA TRP A 867 -10.66 -4.40 -13.58
C TRP A 867 -11.21 -2.96 -13.52
N GLY A 868 -10.39 -1.99 -13.11
CA GLY A 868 -10.73 -0.56 -13.16
C GLY A 868 -11.05 -0.10 -14.59
N GLN A 869 -10.28 -0.57 -15.57
CA GLN A 869 -10.53 -0.30 -16.99
C GLN A 869 -11.91 -0.80 -17.42
N ARG A 870 -12.31 -1.99 -16.97
CA ARG A 870 -13.65 -2.53 -17.25
C ARG A 870 -14.75 -1.75 -16.52
N LYS A 871 -14.52 -1.31 -15.28
CA LYS A 871 -15.49 -0.50 -14.52
C LYS A 871 -15.68 0.89 -15.16
N VAL A 872 -14.62 1.60 -15.57
CA VAL A 872 -14.75 2.91 -16.24
C VAL A 872 -15.43 2.81 -17.60
N LEU A 873 -15.10 1.80 -18.43
CA LEU A 873 -15.81 1.55 -19.69
C LEU A 873 -17.31 1.28 -19.47
N SER A 874 -17.66 0.52 -18.42
CA SER A 874 -19.05 0.26 -18.05
C SER A 874 -19.76 1.52 -17.52
N TRP A 875 -19.05 2.39 -16.81
CA TRP A 875 -19.55 3.68 -16.32
C TRP A 875 -19.81 4.65 -17.47
N ILE A 876 -18.91 4.75 -18.45
CA ILE A 876 -19.08 5.57 -19.66
C ILE A 876 -20.31 5.11 -20.44
N ARG A 877 -20.42 3.82 -20.77
CA ARG A 877 -21.58 3.27 -21.50
C ARG A 877 -22.90 3.50 -20.78
N ARG A 878 -22.91 3.39 -19.44
CA ARG A 878 -24.10 3.63 -18.60
C ARG A 878 -24.54 5.09 -18.62
N ASN A 879 -23.61 6.04 -18.68
CA ASN A 879 -23.93 7.48 -18.58
C ASN A 879 -24.14 8.15 -19.95
N TYR A 880 -23.50 7.66 -21.01
CA TYR A 880 -23.43 8.28 -22.34
C TYR A 880 -23.95 7.41 -23.50
N GLY A 881 -24.34 6.16 -23.24
CA GLY A 881 -24.89 5.25 -24.25
C GLY A 881 -23.84 4.40 -24.96
N ASP A 882 -24.24 3.72 -26.04
CA ASP A 882 -23.39 2.82 -26.81
C ASP A 882 -22.59 3.60 -27.86
N LEU A 883 -21.55 4.31 -27.39
CA LEU A 883 -20.60 5.05 -28.22
C LEU A 883 -19.44 4.16 -28.66
N ASP A 884 -18.80 4.46 -29.79
CA ASP A 884 -17.49 3.91 -30.13
C ASP A 884 -16.43 4.46 -29.16
N VAL A 885 -15.64 3.59 -28.52
CA VAL A 885 -14.70 3.97 -27.46
C VAL A 885 -13.26 3.59 -27.83
N TYR A 886 -12.40 4.60 -27.84
CA TYR A 886 -10.98 4.49 -28.16
C TYR A 886 -10.17 4.68 -26.87
N ILE A 887 -9.52 3.62 -26.38
CA ILE A 887 -8.46 3.73 -25.36
C ILE A 887 -7.25 4.33 -26.07
N THR A 888 -7.08 5.65 -25.97
CA THR A 888 -6.04 6.43 -26.68
C THR A 888 -4.72 6.54 -25.92
N ALA A 889 -4.69 6.17 -24.64
CA ALA A 889 -3.46 5.89 -23.89
C ALA A 889 -3.75 4.93 -22.72
N ASN A 890 -2.88 3.94 -22.53
CA ASN A 890 -2.89 3.00 -21.42
C ASN A 890 -1.48 2.40 -21.24
N GLY A 891 -0.91 2.44 -20.03
CA GLY A 891 0.47 2.02 -19.79
C GLY A 891 0.96 2.29 -18.36
N ILE A 892 2.17 1.81 -18.06
CA ILE A 892 2.78 1.83 -16.72
C ILE A 892 4.30 2.05 -16.80
N ASP A 893 4.88 2.67 -15.77
CA ASP A 893 6.32 2.75 -15.58
C ASP A 893 6.88 1.43 -15.06
N ASP A 894 8.06 1.09 -15.56
CA ASP A 894 8.79 -0.12 -15.21
C ASP A 894 10.27 0.28 -15.12
N PRO A 895 10.96 0.03 -13.99
CA PRO A 895 12.36 0.39 -13.83
C PRO A 895 13.31 -0.55 -14.58
N ALA A 896 12.84 -1.69 -15.09
CA ALA A 896 13.66 -2.64 -15.83
C ALA A 896 14.03 -2.11 -17.23
N LEU A 897 15.31 -2.20 -17.58
CA LEU A 897 15.84 -1.72 -18.86
C LEU A 897 15.53 -2.66 -20.04
N GLU A 898 15.43 -3.97 -19.78
CA GLU A 898 15.22 -4.99 -20.83
C GLU A 898 14.09 -5.98 -20.50
N ASN A 899 14.03 -6.51 -19.27
CA ASN A 899 12.98 -7.45 -18.87
C ASN A 899 11.86 -6.77 -18.09
N ASP A 900 10.95 -6.11 -18.81
CA ASP A 900 9.84 -5.32 -18.27
C ASP A 900 8.64 -6.16 -17.81
N GLU A 901 8.86 -7.00 -16.79
CA GLU A 901 7.85 -7.90 -16.19
C GLU A 901 6.58 -7.15 -15.72
N LEU A 902 6.73 -5.98 -15.08
CA LEU A 902 5.59 -5.20 -14.59
C LEU A 902 4.77 -4.67 -15.79
N ARG A 903 5.44 -4.18 -16.83
CA ARG A 903 4.76 -3.74 -18.06
C ARG A 903 4.09 -4.90 -18.78
N LYS A 904 4.74 -6.04 -18.94
CA LYS A 904 4.16 -7.26 -19.55
C LYS A 904 2.88 -7.69 -18.84
N TYR A 905 2.94 -7.79 -17.50
CA TYR A 905 1.78 -8.16 -16.68
C TYR A 905 0.64 -7.13 -16.80
N TYR A 906 0.96 -5.84 -16.71
CA TYR A 906 -0.01 -4.75 -16.88
C TYR A 906 -0.72 -4.87 -18.25
N LEU A 907 0.05 -4.95 -19.33
CA LEU A 907 -0.49 -5.05 -20.70
C LEU A 907 -1.38 -6.28 -20.86
N GLU A 908 -0.93 -7.46 -20.41
CA GLU A 908 -1.72 -8.68 -20.50
C GLU A 908 -3.08 -8.51 -19.79
N LYS A 909 -3.08 -8.06 -18.53
CA LYS A 909 -4.32 -8.03 -17.74
C LYS A 909 -5.25 -6.87 -18.10
N TYR A 910 -4.74 -5.70 -18.49
CA TYR A 910 -5.60 -4.59 -18.95
C TYR A 910 -6.26 -4.92 -20.30
N ILE A 911 -5.56 -5.56 -21.23
CA ILE A 911 -6.15 -6.05 -22.49
C ILE A 911 -7.22 -7.12 -22.23
N GLN A 912 -6.99 -8.02 -21.27
CA GLN A 912 -8.00 -9.02 -20.84
C GLN A 912 -9.29 -8.36 -20.34
N GLU A 913 -9.19 -7.34 -19.48
CA GLU A 913 -10.35 -6.64 -18.92
C GLU A 913 -11.08 -5.75 -19.94
N ALA A 914 -10.36 -5.10 -20.87
CA ALA A 914 -10.98 -4.42 -22.01
C ALA A 914 -11.84 -5.38 -22.85
N ARG A 915 -11.31 -6.57 -23.16
CA ARG A 915 -12.07 -7.60 -23.89
C ARG A 915 -13.26 -8.14 -23.10
N LYS A 916 -13.13 -8.32 -21.78
CA LYS A 916 -14.26 -8.71 -20.90
C LYS A 916 -15.35 -7.64 -20.90
N GLY A 917 -14.99 -6.36 -20.95
CA GLY A 917 -15.90 -5.26 -21.23
C GLY A 917 -16.71 -5.51 -22.51
N GLY A 918 -16.04 -5.63 -23.66
CA GLY A 918 -16.71 -5.86 -24.95
C GLY A 918 -17.57 -7.12 -25.02
N VAL A 919 -17.13 -8.24 -24.43
CA VAL A 919 -17.84 -9.54 -24.51
C VAL A 919 -19.03 -9.62 -23.54
N LEU A 920 -18.89 -9.19 -22.28
CA LEU A 920 -19.98 -9.31 -21.30
C LEU A 920 -21.07 -8.25 -21.51
N LEU A 921 -20.75 -7.11 -22.14
CA LEU A 921 -21.74 -6.09 -22.48
C LEU A 921 -22.60 -6.48 -23.68
N SER A 922 -22.07 -7.23 -24.66
CA SER A 922 -22.84 -7.69 -25.83
C SER A 922 -23.87 -8.77 -25.49
N GLN A 923 -23.53 -9.70 -24.59
CA GLN A 923 -24.40 -10.84 -24.23
C GLN A 923 -25.72 -10.46 -23.54
N LYS A 924 -25.85 -9.25 -22.98
CA LYS A 924 -27.08 -8.84 -22.28
C LYS A 924 -28.17 -8.21 -23.17
N LEU A 925 -27.84 -7.75 -24.37
CA LEU A 925 -28.74 -6.88 -25.16
C LEU A 925 -28.74 -7.11 -26.69
N GLY A 926 -27.89 -8.00 -27.23
CA GLY A 926 -28.03 -8.44 -28.62
C GLY A 926 -27.68 -7.40 -29.71
N SER A 927 -26.92 -6.36 -29.39
CA SER A 927 -26.40 -5.39 -30.36
C SER A 927 -25.04 -5.82 -30.95
N GLN A 928 -24.73 -5.32 -32.15
CA GLN A 928 -23.43 -5.49 -32.78
C GLN A 928 -22.31 -4.82 -31.95
N LEU A 929 -21.08 -5.32 -32.11
CA LEU A 929 -19.90 -4.82 -31.42
C LEU A 929 -19.67 -3.32 -31.70
N ALA A 930 -19.74 -2.49 -30.66
CA ALA A 930 -19.12 -1.17 -30.68
C ALA A 930 -17.61 -1.33 -30.94
N SER A 931 -17.05 -0.47 -31.79
CA SER A 931 -15.65 -0.55 -32.19
C SER A 931 -14.74 -0.02 -31.09
N ALA A 932 -14.48 -0.88 -30.11
CA ALA A 932 -13.44 -0.64 -29.13
C ALA A 932 -12.08 -0.59 -29.84
N VAL A 933 -11.27 0.42 -29.55
CA VAL A 933 -9.90 0.55 -30.05
C VAL A 933 -8.96 0.59 -28.86
N ALA A 934 -7.89 -0.20 -28.85
CA ALA A 934 -6.83 -0.09 -27.86
C ALA A 934 -5.52 0.34 -28.51
N VAL A 935 -5.21 1.63 -28.34
CA VAL A 935 -3.88 2.18 -28.54
C VAL A 935 -3.04 1.81 -27.30
N VAL A 936 -2.60 0.55 -27.28
CA VAL A 936 -1.72 -0.03 -26.26
C VAL A 936 -0.31 0.55 -26.41
N GLY A 937 -0.11 1.77 -25.88
CA GLY A 937 1.12 2.53 -25.99
C GLY A 937 1.83 2.74 -24.66
N ALA A 938 3.01 2.14 -24.50
CA ALA A 938 3.90 2.36 -23.36
C ALA A 938 4.52 3.76 -23.37
N SER A 939 3.77 4.78 -22.96
CA SER A 939 4.26 6.16 -22.89
C SER A 939 5.17 6.37 -21.68
N VAL A 940 6.48 6.15 -21.87
CA VAL A 940 7.53 6.50 -20.89
C VAL A 940 7.51 7.98 -20.52
N ALA A 941 6.96 8.85 -21.38
CA ALA A 941 6.82 10.29 -21.15
C ALA A 941 5.68 10.64 -20.17
N ALA A 942 4.53 9.95 -20.22
CA ALA A 942 3.36 10.27 -19.39
C ALA A 942 3.60 10.05 -17.88
N LEU A 943 4.58 9.22 -17.53
CA LEU A 943 4.74 8.68 -16.18
C LEU A 943 5.56 9.59 -15.24
N ARG A 944 6.18 10.65 -15.78
CA ARG A 944 6.80 11.73 -15.00
C ARG A 944 5.80 12.79 -14.50
N HIS A 945 4.50 12.52 -14.59
CA HIS A 945 3.45 13.56 -14.50
C HIS A 945 2.32 13.22 -13.50
N SER A 946 2.57 12.40 -12.48
CA SER A 946 1.56 11.98 -11.49
C SER A 946 1.88 12.32 -10.03
N GLU A 947 2.61 13.42 -9.76
CA GLU A 947 2.80 13.95 -8.40
C GLU A 947 1.96 15.22 -8.14
N PRO A 948 1.13 15.24 -7.08
CA PRO A 948 0.79 16.45 -6.36
C PRO A 948 1.96 16.82 -5.44
N SER A 949 2.35 18.09 -5.41
CA SER A 949 3.52 18.56 -4.66
C SER A 949 3.45 18.26 -3.15
N GLY A 950 4.32 17.34 -2.70
CA GLY A 950 4.69 17.25 -1.29
C GLY A 950 5.37 18.55 -0.86
N ARG A 951 5.02 19.08 0.31
CA ARG A 951 5.69 20.26 0.88
C ARG A 951 7.13 19.91 1.24
N GLU A 952 8.10 20.38 0.44
CA GLU A 952 9.47 20.51 0.92
C GLU A 952 9.48 21.40 2.18
N GLN A 953 9.95 20.85 3.29
CA GLN A 953 10.29 21.66 4.45
C GLN A 953 11.54 22.46 4.11
N GLN A 954 11.38 23.75 3.83
CA GLN A 954 12.50 24.68 3.76
C GLN A 954 13.21 24.71 5.12
N THR A 955 14.38 24.07 5.19
CA THR A 955 15.36 24.31 6.25
C THR A 955 15.92 25.72 6.07
N GLY A 956 15.27 26.71 6.68
CA GLY A 956 15.79 28.06 6.76
C GLY A 956 17.07 28.08 7.60
N GLY A 957 18.19 28.48 6.99
CA GLY A 957 19.44 28.68 7.70
C GLY A 957 19.50 30.05 8.36
N GLN A 958 19.73 30.04 9.68
CA GLN A 958 20.53 31.03 10.42
C GLN A 958 21.35 30.28 11.47
#